data_AF-A0A9D8S2R6-F1
#
_entry.id   AF-A0A9D8S2R6-F1
#
_cell.length_a   1.000
_cell.length_b   1.000
_cell.length_c   1.000
_cell.angle_alpha   90.00
_cell.angle_beta   90.00
_cell.angle_gamma   90.00
#
_symmetry.space_group_name_H-M   'P 1'
#
loop_
_entity.id
_entity.type
_entity.pdbx_description
1 polymer ?
#
loop_
_entity_poly.entity_id
_entity_poly.type
_entity_poly.pdbx_seq_one_letter_code
_entity_poly.pdbx_strand_id
1 'polypeptide(L)'
;MITERYELSCDRIKEIAAVQETAGDFREYFKKTADFILQVADICQNPGKTGELESLRAQNRALYEDILGDQYETSYANPSYACSRLGRDFGQLLSFLYTEIRAMIPYAYEARLEDMAIRMELFVEVYNAFAYAYSEAALHALPEKAAIPEKEEIRETLYWFVSDYSETASQWRVRTQVDADCDFAAKIIMESDLNDIRYLYQYGEFVSPEIEQMAQYLNSLPEERIQMIADTYTEGYRIGFVKGNKDLSKKETVDIRYMLGFERIVRAAIQNFAKMGLRPAIYRASNSVFHKKGVNKIGYFGADANKQFLYDHKDDIALFLDKKLVNRRLEVLKLAYEEVKDKAAKYAGPAVIEVFGETPFAPVSKKEACSLSAEQQKLSAEYTGASADIVNRYIIGEERSFTIIAFPVPDIGEHFAEIFDETVKLNTLDYTTYERIQAAIIDTLNKTKYVEVKGMNGNRTDLRVALYPISDPEKEAIFENCVADVNIPVGEVFTSPVLEGTNGKLHVSRVFLNELEYHNLEIDFQDGMIADYTCTNFDSEEENKAYVKENVLYNHDTLPMGEFAIGTNTTAYMTAKKYNIANLFPILIAEKTGPHFAVGDTCYSRSEDVRVYNEDGREIVAKDNSVSALRKTDPSKAYFACHTDITIPYDELGSIIAYDQAGNVYTIIEKGRFVLEGTEELNAPFD
;
A
#
# COMPACT_ATOMS: atom_id res chain seq x y z
N MET A 1 -19.45 -30.71 7.53
CA MET A 1 -19.38 -29.75 8.65
C MET A 1 -19.46 -28.30 8.16
N ILE A 2 -18.53 -27.77 7.34
CA ILE A 2 -18.60 -26.36 6.89
C ILE A 2 -19.82 -26.08 5.99
N THR A 3 -20.09 -26.94 5.00
CA THR A 3 -21.27 -26.80 4.13
C THR A 3 -22.58 -26.81 4.91
N GLU A 4 -22.70 -27.70 5.90
CA GLU A 4 -23.87 -27.79 6.78
C GLU A 4 -24.04 -26.53 7.64
N ARG A 5 -22.94 -26.00 8.22
CA ARG A 5 -22.97 -24.71 8.93
C ARG A 5 -23.46 -23.57 8.02
N TYR A 6 -22.90 -23.49 6.82
CA TYR A 6 -23.28 -22.49 5.82
C TYR A 6 -24.76 -22.58 5.44
N GLU A 7 -25.27 -23.79 5.16
CA GLU A 7 -26.68 -24.03 4.81
C GLU A 7 -27.63 -23.65 5.95
N LEU A 8 -27.30 -24.05 7.19
CA LEU A 8 -28.08 -23.69 8.38
C LEU A 8 -28.13 -22.17 8.58
N SER A 9 -27.00 -21.48 8.42
CA SER A 9 -26.97 -20.03 8.52
C SER A 9 -27.76 -19.36 7.40
N CYS A 10 -27.70 -19.86 6.17
CA CYS A 10 -28.52 -19.36 5.07
C CYS A 10 -30.02 -19.47 5.38
N ASP A 11 -30.47 -20.62 5.89
CA ASP A 11 -31.87 -20.83 6.23
C ASP A 11 -32.32 -19.90 7.37
N ARG A 12 -31.49 -19.74 8.40
CA ARG A 12 -31.76 -18.79 9.48
C ARG A 12 -31.83 -17.34 8.97
N ILE A 13 -30.98 -16.97 8.03
CA ILE A 13 -30.99 -15.62 7.45
C ILE A 13 -32.22 -15.37 6.58
N LYS A 14 -32.74 -16.39 5.87
CA LYS A 14 -34.04 -16.28 5.17
C LYS A 14 -35.18 -16.00 6.14
N GLU A 15 -35.19 -16.65 7.31
CA GLU A 15 -36.17 -16.36 8.36
C GLU A 15 -36.04 -14.91 8.85
N ILE A 16 -34.81 -14.47 9.14
CA ILE A 16 -34.53 -13.09 9.56
C ILE A 16 -34.95 -12.08 8.49
N ALA A 17 -34.74 -12.34 7.20
CA ALA A 17 -35.14 -11.45 6.11
C ALA A 17 -36.67 -11.33 5.95
N ALA A 18 -37.40 -12.39 6.30
CA ALA A 18 -38.86 -12.43 6.26
C ALA A 18 -39.51 -11.77 7.49
N VAL A 19 -39.01 -12.05 8.69
CA VAL A 19 -39.55 -11.55 9.96
C VAL A 19 -38.42 -11.08 10.87
N GLN A 20 -38.44 -9.80 11.23
CA GLN A 20 -37.47 -9.18 12.12
C GLN A 20 -38.11 -8.89 13.48
N GLU A 21 -37.76 -9.69 14.49
CA GLU A 21 -38.25 -9.56 15.86
C GLU A 21 -37.38 -8.59 16.66
N THR A 22 -37.18 -7.38 16.13
CA THR A 22 -36.34 -6.34 16.75
C THR A 22 -37.09 -5.00 16.85
N ALA A 23 -36.60 -4.13 17.75
CA ALA A 23 -37.20 -2.83 18.03
C ALA A 23 -36.78 -1.74 17.02
N GLY A 24 -37.71 -0.82 16.73
CA GLY A 24 -37.43 0.45 16.03
C GLY A 24 -36.58 0.35 14.76
N ASP A 25 -35.59 1.23 14.65
CA ASP A 25 -34.70 1.36 13.48
C ASP A 25 -33.76 0.15 13.28
N PHE A 26 -33.59 -0.73 14.27
CA PHE A 26 -32.81 -1.98 14.12
C PHE A 26 -33.49 -2.97 13.16
N ARG A 27 -34.83 -2.90 13.03
CA ARG A 27 -35.58 -3.71 12.07
C ARG A 27 -35.10 -3.50 10.64
N GLU A 28 -34.92 -2.24 10.27
CA GLU A 28 -34.47 -1.85 8.93
C GLU A 28 -33.03 -2.34 8.67
N TYR A 29 -32.14 -2.17 9.65
CA TYR A 29 -30.76 -2.66 9.58
C TYR A 29 -30.70 -4.16 9.33
N PHE A 30 -31.31 -4.96 10.20
CA PHE A 30 -31.22 -6.42 10.09
C PHE A 30 -31.89 -6.95 8.82
N LYS A 31 -32.98 -6.32 8.37
CA LYS A 31 -33.60 -6.66 7.09
C LYS A 31 -32.65 -6.41 5.92
N LYS A 32 -32.13 -5.18 5.80
CA LYS A 32 -31.22 -4.81 4.69
C LYS A 32 -29.97 -5.67 4.67
N THR A 33 -29.36 -5.92 5.83
CA THR A 33 -28.18 -6.78 5.94
C THR A 33 -28.50 -8.22 5.59
N ALA A 34 -29.63 -8.79 6.05
CA ALA A 34 -30.03 -10.14 5.67
C ALA A 34 -30.30 -10.29 4.17
N ASP A 35 -31.02 -9.32 3.58
CA ASP A 35 -31.29 -9.29 2.13
C ASP A 35 -29.98 -9.24 1.33
N PHE A 36 -28.99 -8.44 1.76
CA PHE A 36 -27.66 -8.38 1.15
C PHE A 36 -26.88 -9.70 1.31
N ILE A 37 -26.90 -10.33 2.49
CA ILE A 37 -26.24 -11.63 2.71
C ILE A 37 -26.80 -12.69 1.75
N LEU A 38 -28.13 -12.71 1.55
CA LEU A 38 -28.78 -13.64 0.63
C LEU A 38 -28.41 -13.37 -0.83
N GLN A 39 -28.26 -12.10 -1.21
CA GLN A 39 -27.77 -11.72 -2.53
C GLN A 39 -26.34 -12.26 -2.78
N VAL A 40 -25.44 -12.14 -1.81
CA VAL A 40 -24.08 -12.70 -1.91
C VAL A 40 -24.10 -14.23 -1.93
N ALA A 41 -24.98 -14.86 -1.14
CA ALA A 41 -25.12 -16.31 -1.10
C ALA A 41 -25.62 -16.90 -2.44
N ASP A 42 -26.54 -16.21 -3.14
CA ASP A 42 -27.02 -16.62 -4.47
C ASP A 42 -25.87 -16.67 -5.49
N ILE A 43 -24.96 -15.69 -5.44
CA ILE A 43 -23.76 -15.68 -6.30
C ILE A 43 -22.83 -16.85 -5.99
N CYS A 44 -22.66 -17.24 -4.72
CA CYS A 44 -21.83 -18.40 -4.38
C CYS A 44 -22.38 -19.69 -4.98
N GLN A 45 -23.71 -19.84 -5.06
CA GLN A 45 -24.37 -21.01 -5.64
C GLN A 45 -24.38 -20.97 -7.17
N ASN A 46 -24.49 -19.77 -7.73
CA ASN A 46 -24.51 -19.51 -9.17
C ASN A 46 -23.39 -18.52 -9.53
N PRO A 47 -22.11 -18.92 -9.41
CA PRO A 47 -21.02 -18.01 -9.76
C PRO A 47 -21.20 -17.70 -11.24
N GLY A 48 -21.51 -16.44 -11.55
CA GLY A 48 -21.94 -15.96 -12.87
C GLY A 48 -20.84 -16.06 -13.94
N LYS A 49 -20.24 -17.24 -14.13
CA LYS A 49 -19.08 -17.49 -14.98
C LYS A 49 -19.40 -17.45 -16.48
N THR A 50 -20.68 -17.44 -16.86
CA THR A 50 -21.12 -17.62 -18.26
C THR A 50 -22.27 -16.69 -18.68
N GLY A 51 -22.38 -15.50 -18.09
CA GLY A 51 -23.41 -14.51 -18.45
C GLY A 51 -23.06 -13.65 -19.68
N GLU A 52 -24.06 -12.97 -20.22
CA GLU A 52 -23.85 -11.82 -21.12
C GLU A 52 -23.18 -10.68 -20.37
N LEU A 53 -22.30 -9.91 -21.03
CA LEU A 53 -21.48 -8.87 -20.38
C LEU A 53 -22.33 -7.86 -19.58
N GLU A 54 -23.44 -7.39 -20.13
CA GLU A 54 -24.38 -6.47 -19.44
C GLU A 54 -25.00 -7.09 -18.18
N SER A 55 -25.25 -8.41 -18.18
CA SER A 55 -25.74 -9.11 -16.99
C SER A 55 -24.67 -9.18 -15.91
N LEU A 56 -23.41 -9.38 -16.29
CA LEU A 56 -22.28 -9.40 -15.35
C LEU A 56 -22.03 -8.01 -14.74
N ARG A 57 -22.09 -6.96 -15.57
CA ARG A 57 -22.06 -5.56 -15.12
C ARG A 57 -23.16 -5.26 -14.12
N ALA A 58 -24.40 -5.64 -14.43
CA ALA A 58 -25.54 -5.40 -13.56
C ALA A 58 -25.40 -6.15 -12.22
N GLN A 59 -24.98 -7.42 -12.25
CA GLN A 59 -24.74 -8.22 -11.04
C GLN A 59 -23.62 -7.62 -10.19
N ASN A 60 -22.49 -7.25 -10.80
CA ASN A 60 -21.38 -6.62 -10.11
C ASN A 60 -21.82 -5.30 -9.45
N ARG A 61 -22.47 -4.41 -10.20
CA ARG A 61 -22.97 -3.14 -9.67
C ARG A 61 -23.96 -3.33 -8.52
N ALA A 62 -24.87 -4.30 -8.62
CA ALA A 62 -25.87 -4.57 -7.58
C ALA A 62 -25.25 -4.98 -6.24
N LEU A 63 -24.03 -5.55 -6.22
CA LEU A 63 -23.32 -5.90 -4.99
C LEU A 63 -22.67 -4.72 -4.29
N TYR A 64 -22.56 -3.56 -4.94
CA TYR A 64 -21.94 -2.36 -4.39
C TYR A 64 -22.90 -1.17 -4.35
N GLU A 65 -24.13 -1.32 -4.86
CA GLU A 65 -25.09 -0.25 -5.13
C GLU A 65 -25.28 0.73 -3.96
N ASP A 66 -25.40 0.21 -2.75
CA ASP A 66 -25.66 1.02 -1.55
C ASP A 66 -24.47 1.89 -1.15
N ILE A 67 -23.25 1.55 -1.57
CA ILE A 67 -22.05 2.35 -1.28
C ILE A 67 -21.58 3.18 -2.48
N LEU A 68 -22.25 3.12 -3.64
CA LEU A 68 -21.85 3.90 -4.82
C LEU A 68 -22.35 5.35 -4.75
N GLY A 69 -21.43 6.30 -4.93
CA GLY A 69 -21.73 7.73 -5.01
C GLY A 69 -22.58 8.21 -3.83
N ASP A 70 -23.60 9.01 -4.12
CA ASP A 70 -24.48 9.63 -3.11
C ASP A 70 -25.28 8.60 -2.28
N GLN A 71 -25.43 7.35 -2.74
CA GLN A 71 -26.13 6.31 -1.99
C GLN A 71 -25.43 6.00 -0.66
N TYR A 72 -24.10 6.17 -0.63
CA TYR A 72 -23.31 5.95 0.56
C TYR A 72 -23.74 6.81 1.75
N GLU A 73 -24.29 8.01 1.52
CA GLU A 73 -24.81 8.88 2.60
C GLU A 73 -26.01 8.28 3.33
N THR A 74 -26.64 7.24 2.78
CA THR A 74 -27.75 6.51 3.40
C THR A 74 -27.49 5.01 3.58
N SER A 75 -26.24 4.58 3.42
CA SER A 75 -25.84 3.20 3.68
C SER A 75 -25.50 2.98 5.15
N TYR A 76 -25.83 1.79 5.67
CA TYR A 76 -25.34 1.37 6.98
C TYR A 76 -23.83 1.10 7.03
N ALA A 77 -23.15 1.14 5.88
CA ALA A 77 -21.69 1.19 5.79
C ALA A 77 -21.13 2.60 6.05
N ASN A 78 -21.98 3.64 6.09
CA ASN A 78 -21.52 4.98 6.45
C ASN A 78 -21.71 5.16 7.96
N PRO A 79 -20.62 5.32 8.75
CA PRO A 79 -20.73 5.38 10.20
C PRO A 79 -21.57 6.57 10.68
N SER A 80 -21.59 7.70 9.96
CA SER A 80 -22.45 8.83 10.32
C SER A 80 -23.93 8.51 10.11
N TYR A 81 -24.28 7.82 9.02
CA TYR A 81 -25.65 7.36 8.79
C TYR A 81 -26.06 6.31 9.82
N ALA A 82 -25.24 5.28 10.01
CA ALA A 82 -25.49 4.21 10.98
C ALA A 82 -25.69 4.76 12.40
N CYS A 83 -24.84 5.69 12.86
CA CYS A 83 -24.99 6.35 14.17
C CYS A 83 -26.23 7.23 14.27
N SER A 84 -26.64 7.89 13.18
CA SER A 84 -27.85 8.73 13.17
C SER A 84 -29.14 7.90 13.34
N ARG A 85 -29.15 6.67 12.80
CA ARG A 85 -30.32 5.76 12.84
C ARG A 85 -30.32 4.87 14.08
N LEU A 86 -29.15 4.36 14.48
CA LEU A 86 -29.02 3.31 15.50
C LEU A 86 -28.47 3.84 16.83
N GLY A 87 -28.19 5.14 16.92
CA GLY A 87 -27.48 5.75 18.03
C GLY A 87 -25.96 5.54 17.92
N ARG A 88 -25.18 6.41 18.56
CA ARG A 88 -23.70 6.42 18.43
C ARG A 88 -23.08 5.06 18.74
N ASP A 89 -23.44 4.47 19.88
CA ASP A 89 -22.79 3.25 20.37
C ASP A 89 -23.04 2.04 19.45
N PHE A 90 -24.29 1.78 19.07
CA PHE A 90 -24.61 0.66 18.18
C PHE A 90 -24.29 0.95 16.72
N GLY A 91 -24.41 2.21 16.28
CA GLY A 91 -24.13 2.60 14.90
C GLY A 91 -22.69 2.27 14.50
N GLN A 92 -21.71 2.50 15.37
CA GLN A 92 -20.31 2.14 15.09
C GLN A 92 -20.12 0.62 14.98
N LEU A 93 -20.63 -0.15 15.95
CA LEU A 93 -20.51 -1.61 15.99
C LEU A 93 -21.21 -2.29 14.79
N LEU A 94 -22.40 -1.80 14.43
CA LEU A 94 -23.21 -2.37 13.35
C LEU A 94 -22.75 -1.90 11.96
N SER A 95 -22.13 -0.72 11.85
CA SER A 95 -21.41 -0.31 10.63
C SER A 95 -20.20 -1.22 10.40
N PHE A 96 -19.41 -1.50 11.44
CA PHE A 96 -18.32 -2.48 11.38
C PHE A 96 -18.81 -3.88 10.96
N LEU A 97 -19.87 -4.39 11.60
CA LEU A 97 -20.46 -5.69 11.23
C LEU A 97 -20.86 -5.72 9.75
N TYR A 98 -21.50 -4.65 9.28
CA TYR A 98 -21.92 -4.56 7.87
C TYR A 98 -20.71 -4.55 6.93
N THR A 99 -19.63 -3.85 7.27
CA THR A 99 -18.36 -3.89 6.54
C THR A 99 -17.76 -5.31 6.47
N GLU A 100 -17.78 -6.06 7.57
CA GLU A 100 -17.35 -7.47 7.55
C GLU A 100 -18.26 -8.35 6.70
N ILE A 101 -19.59 -8.15 6.75
CA ILE A 101 -20.54 -8.83 5.87
C ILE A 101 -20.24 -8.54 4.39
N ARG A 102 -19.91 -7.30 4.05
CA ARG A 102 -19.51 -6.92 2.67
C ARG A 102 -18.24 -7.62 2.19
N ALA A 103 -17.33 -7.98 3.09
CA ALA A 103 -16.13 -8.75 2.73
C ALA A 103 -16.45 -10.16 2.18
N MET A 104 -17.69 -10.65 2.33
CA MET A 104 -18.14 -11.91 1.75
C MET A 104 -18.25 -11.92 0.23
N ILE A 105 -18.36 -10.76 -0.43
CA ILE A 105 -18.50 -10.69 -1.90
C ILE A 105 -17.38 -11.52 -2.56
N PRO A 106 -16.09 -11.21 -2.38
CA PRO A 106 -15.04 -12.00 -3.03
C PRO A 106 -14.93 -13.43 -2.50
N TYR A 107 -15.27 -13.71 -1.24
CA TYR A 107 -15.27 -15.08 -0.71
C TYR A 107 -16.27 -15.98 -1.44
N ALA A 108 -17.41 -15.44 -1.91
CA ALA A 108 -18.37 -16.17 -2.73
C ALA A 108 -17.76 -16.62 -4.07
N TYR A 109 -16.95 -15.77 -4.72
CA TYR A 109 -16.28 -16.10 -5.98
C TYR A 109 -15.11 -17.07 -5.79
N GLU A 110 -14.38 -16.93 -4.68
CA GLU A 110 -13.29 -17.82 -4.27
C GLU A 110 -13.78 -19.18 -3.71
N ALA A 111 -15.11 -19.37 -3.58
CA ALA A 111 -15.74 -20.53 -2.94
C ALA A 111 -15.27 -20.78 -1.50
N ARG A 112 -15.01 -19.69 -0.76
CA ARG A 112 -14.53 -19.69 0.63
C ARG A 112 -15.69 -19.78 1.61
N LEU A 113 -16.33 -20.94 1.64
CA LEU A 113 -17.52 -21.20 2.46
C LEU A 113 -17.30 -21.00 3.96
N GLU A 114 -16.09 -21.26 4.48
CA GLU A 114 -15.78 -21.02 5.89
C GLU A 114 -15.84 -19.53 6.23
N ASP A 115 -15.17 -18.69 5.45
CA ASP A 115 -15.14 -17.23 5.65
C ASP A 115 -16.51 -16.57 5.49
N MET A 116 -17.39 -17.16 4.68
CA MET A 116 -18.80 -16.78 4.59
C MET A 116 -19.57 -17.25 5.83
N ALA A 117 -19.46 -18.52 6.20
CA ALA A 117 -20.19 -19.11 7.31
C ALA A 117 -19.92 -18.38 8.64
N ILE A 118 -18.67 -18.08 8.96
CA ILE A 118 -18.31 -17.39 10.23
C ILE A 118 -18.94 -15.99 10.34
N ARG A 119 -19.12 -15.30 9.20
CA ARG A 119 -19.74 -13.98 9.13
C ARG A 119 -21.26 -14.04 9.19
N MET A 120 -21.83 -15.04 8.53
CA MET A 120 -23.26 -15.33 8.62
C MET A 120 -23.65 -15.73 10.05
N GLU A 121 -22.85 -16.56 10.71
CA GLU A 121 -23.03 -16.94 12.12
C GLU A 121 -22.91 -15.72 13.04
N LEU A 122 -21.90 -14.87 12.83
CA LEU A 122 -21.76 -13.61 13.57
C LEU A 122 -23.02 -12.73 13.45
N PHE A 123 -23.52 -12.55 12.23
CA PHE A 123 -24.75 -11.78 12.00
C PHE A 123 -25.96 -12.39 12.71
N VAL A 124 -26.10 -13.73 12.67
CA VAL A 124 -27.18 -14.45 13.36
C VAL A 124 -27.06 -14.31 14.88
N GLU A 125 -25.86 -14.40 15.44
CA GLU A 125 -25.60 -14.24 16.87
C GLU A 125 -25.97 -12.82 17.33
N VAL A 126 -25.49 -11.79 16.62
CA VAL A 126 -25.83 -10.40 16.90
C VAL A 126 -27.35 -10.18 16.77
N TYR A 127 -27.99 -10.68 15.71
CA TYR A 127 -29.46 -10.59 15.57
C TYR A 127 -30.19 -11.23 16.75
N ASN A 128 -29.76 -12.42 17.18
CA ASN A 128 -30.43 -13.16 18.26
C ASN A 128 -30.35 -12.41 19.60
N ALA A 129 -29.27 -11.67 19.88
CA ALA A 129 -29.20 -10.81 21.07
C ALA A 129 -30.28 -9.71 21.05
N PHE A 130 -30.50 -9.07 19.89
CA PHE A 130 -31.60 -8.11 19.71
C PHE A 130 -32.98 -8.76 19.79
N ALA A 131 -33.15 -9.92 19.17
CA ALA A 131 -34.43 -10.64 19.18
C ALA A 131 -34.82 -11.11 20.59
N TYR A 132 -33.83 -11.57 21.37
CA TYR A 132 -34.02 -11.97 22.76
C TYR A 132 -34.47 -10.79 23.62
N ALA A 133 -33.75 -9.66 23.56
CA ALA A 133 -34.12 -8.45 24.30
C ALA A 133 -35.52 -7.94 23.93
N TYR A 134 -35.85 -7.95 22.63
CA TYR A 134 -37.19 -7.58 22.15
C TYR A 134 -38.28 -8.51 22.70
N SER A 135 -38.08 -9.83 22.65
CA SER A 135 -39.01 -10.81 23.16
C SER A 135 -39.21 -10.71 24.67
N GLU A 136 -38.13 -10.53 25.45
CA GLU A 136 -38.24 -10.33 26.90
C GLU A 136 -39.00 -9.05 27.25
N ALA A 137 -38.70 -7.94 26.56
CA ALA A 137 -39.41 -6.69 26.77
C ALA A 137 -40.90 -6.80 26.45
N ALA A 138 -41.24 -7.50 25.36
CA ALA A 138 -42.64 -7.76 24.99
C ALA A 138 -43.35 -8.66 26.01
N LEU A 139 -42.69 -9.72 26.49
CA LEU A 139 -43.24 -10.67 27.46
C LEU A 139 -43.51 -10.01 28.83
N HIS A 140 -42.61 -9.13 29.26
CA HIS A 140 -42.68 -8.47 30.56
C HIS A 140 -43.28 -7.06 30.51
N ALA A 141 -43.79 -6.63 29.34
CA ALA A 141 -44.32 -5.29 29.09
C ALA A 141 -43.37 -4.16 29.55
N LEU A 142 -42.07 -4.34 29.29
CA LEU A 142 -41.02 -3.40 29.66
C LEU A 142 -40.98 -2.22 28.67
N PRO A 143 -40.38 -1.08 29.05
CA PRO A 143 -40.18 0.05 28.14
C PRO A 143 -39.37 -0.35 26.91
N GLU A 144 -39.54 0.38 25.80
CA GLU A 144 -38.84 0.14 24.53
C GLU A 144 -37.31 0.11 24.68
N LYS A 145 -36.75 0.85 25.65
CA LYS A 145 -35.31 0.81 25.95
C LYS A 145 -34.83 -0.57 26.45
N ALA A 146 -35.70 -1.39 27.04
CA ALA A 146 -35.39 -2.75 27.44
C ALA A 146 -35.49 -3.75 26.27
N ALA A 147 -35.99 -3.31 25.11
CA ALA A 147 -36.15 -4.14 23.90
C ALA A 147 -34.89 -4.16 23.02
N ILE A 148 -33.75 -3.73 23.56
CA ILE A 148 -32.42 -3.74 22.93
C ILE A 148 -31.41 -4.32 23.91
N PRO A 149 -30.38 -5.04 23.43
CA PRO A 149 -29.38 -5.67 24.28
C PRO A 149 -28.44 -4.61 24.89
N GLU A 150 -27.60 -5.04 25.83
CA GLU A 150 -26.52 -4.18 26.31
C GLU A 150 -25.45 -4.04 25.23
N LYS A 151 -24.91 -2.83 25.03
CA LYS A 151 -23.91 -2.59 23.98
C LYS A 151 -22.66 -3.45 24.12
N GLU A 152 -22.30 -3.74 25.36
CA GLU A 152 -21.08 -4.48 25.70
C GLU A 152 -21.19 -5.94 25.26
N GLU A 153 -22.39 -6.52 25.31
CA GLU A 153 -22.67 -7.86 24.80
C GLU A 153 -22.36 -7.94 23.30
N ILE A 154 -22.85 -6.96 22.51
CA ILE A 154 -22.57 -6.90 21.07
C ILE A 154 -21.07 -6.67 20.81
N ARG A 155 -20.44 -5.77 21.57
CA ARG A 155 -19.00 -5.50 21.45
C ARG A 155 -18.16 -6.75 21.75
N GLU A 156 -18.54 -7.53 22.76
CA GLU A 156 -17.85 -8.78 23.13
C GLU A 156 -18.02 -9.86 22.06
N THR A 157 -19.23 -10.07 21.52
CA THR A 157 -19.45 -10.98 20.39
C THR A 157 -18.56 -10.63 19.20
N LEU A 158 -18.47 -9.33 18.84
CA LEU A 158 -17.59 -8.89 17.76
C LEU A 158 -16.10 -9.06 18.10
N TYR A 159 -15.69 -8.79 19.34
CA TYR A 159 -14.31 -9.02 19.80
C TYR A 159 -13.90 -10.48 19.67
N TRP A 160 -14.75 -11.42 20.10
CA TRP A 160 -14.47 -12.86 20.03
C TRP A 160 -14.43 -13.35 18.59
N PHE A 161 -15.28 -12.83 17.69
CA PHE A 161 -15.13 -13.08 16.26
C PHE A 161 -13.74 -12.69 15.74
N VAL A 162 -13.26 -11.49 16.07
CA VAL A 162 -11.94 -11.02 15.63
C VAL A 162 -10.81 -11.84 16.28
N SER A 163 -10.96 -12.23 17.54
CA SER A 163 -9.94 -13.02 18.27
C SER A 163 -9.88 -14.47 17.80
N ASP A 164 -11.02 -15.16 17.73
CA ASP A 164 -11.11 -16.61 17.53
C ASP A 164 -10.77 -16.97 16.08
N TYR A 165 -11.29 -16.20 15.12
CA TYR A 165 -11.04 -16.44 13.70
C TYR A 165 -9.73 -15.83 13.18
N SER A 166 -8.97 -15.14 14.04
CA SER A 166 -7.63 -14.63 13.67
C SER A 166 -6.68 -15.74 13.24
N GLU A 167 -6.83 -16.96 13.79
CA GLU A 167 -5.97 -18.09 13.46
C GLU A 167 -6.17 -18.59 12.03
N THR A 168 -7.40 -18.97 11.68
CA THR A 168 -7.74 -19.42 10.32
C THR A 168 -7.46 -18.33 9.29
N ALA A 169 -7.78 -17.07 9.61
CA ALA A 169 -7.51 -15.94 8.73
C ALA A 169 -5.99 -15.77 8.49
N SER A 170 -5.17 -15.78 9.54
CA SER A 170 -3.71 -15.67 9.43
C SER A 170 -3.09 -16.86 8.68
N GLN A 171 -3.52 -18.09 8.95
CA GLN A 171 -3.08 -19.29 8.23
C GLN A 171 -3.35 -19.15 6.73
N TRP A 172 -4.57 -18.79 6.36
CA TRP A 172 -4.92 -18.59 4.95
C TRP A 172 -4.07 -17.49 4.31
N ARG A 173 -3.99 -16.31 4.94
CA ARG A 173 -3.27 -15.16 4.39
C ARG A 173 -1.80 -15.48 4.13
N VAL A 174 -1.10 -16.01 5.15
CA VAL A 174 0.32 -16.36 5.03
C VAL A 174 0.53 -17.44 3.98
N ARG A 175 -0.34 -18.46 3.94
CA ARG A 175 -0.26 -19.51 2.92
C ARG A 175 -0.39 -18.95 1.51
N THR A 176 -1.42 -18.15 1.22
CA THR A 176 -1.63 -17.59 -0.13
C THR A 176 -0.51 -16.67 -0.61
N GLN A 177 0.29 -16.12 0.30
CA GLN A 177 1.44 -15.30 -0.05
C GLN A 177 2.63 -16.11 -0.58
N VAL A 178 2.82 -17.34 -0.08
CA VAL A 178 4.03 -18.14 -0.35
C VAL A 178 3.76 -19.44 -1.11
N ASP A 179 2.49 -19.85 -1.19
CA ASP A 179 2.04 -21.11 -1.78
C ASP A 179 1.40 -20.90 -3.15
N ALA A 180 2.11 -21.25 -4.22
CA ALA A 180 1.59 -21.18 -5.58
C ALA A 180 0.49 -22.22 -5.89
N ASP A 181 0.16 -23.13 -4.97
CA ASP A 181 -1.01 -24.03 -5.11
C ASP A 181 -2.32 -23.29 -4.75
N CYS A 182 -2.24 -22.12 -4.10
CA CYS A 182 -3.36 -21.20 -3.93
C CYS A 182 -3.59 -20.40 -5.22
N ASP A 183 -4.15 -21.05 -6.23
CA ASP A 183 -4.05 -20.65 -7.64
C ASP A 183 -5.28 -19.95 -8.23
N PHE A 184 -6.20 -19.42 -7.41
CA PHE A 184 -7.47 -18.82 -7.86
C PHE A 184 -7.28 -17.78 -8.99
N ALA A 185 -6.49 -16.73 -8.73
CA ALA A 185 -6.23 -15.70 -9.73
C ALA A 185 -5.34 -16.21 -10.87
N ALA A 186 -4.35 -17.06 -10.56
CA ALA A 186 -3.46 -17.64 -11.57
C ALA A 186 -4.23 -18.47 -12.61
N LYS A 187 -5.26 -19.23 -12.20
CA LYS A 187 -6.16 -19.96 -13.11
C LYS A 187 -6.95 -19.02 -14.00
N ILE A 188 -7.55 -17.96 -13.45
CA ILE A 188 -8.27 -16.98 -14.26
C ILE A 188 -7.35 -16.41 -15.35
N ILE A 189 -6.14 -16.00 -14.96
CA ILE A 189 -5.14 -15.41 -15.87
C ILE A 189 -4.68 -16.41 -16.93
N MET A 190 -4.45 -17.68 -16.59
CA MET A 190 -3.84 -18.65 -17.51
C MET A 190 -4.87 -19.40 -18.37
N GLU A 191 -6.11 -19.55 -17.90
CA GLU A 191 -7.12 -20.40 -18.55
C GLU A 191 -8.20 -19.60 -19.30
N SER A 192 -8.42 -18.32 -18.98
CA SER A 192 -9.44 -17.48 -19.66
C SER A 192 -8.99 -16.97 -21.02
N ASP A 193 -9.91 -16.60 -21.90
CA ASP A 193 -9.59 -15.74 -23.05
C ASP A 193 -9.53 -14.27 -22.60
N LEU A 194 -8.32 -13.70 -22.51
CA LEU A 194 -8.15 -12.32 -22.06
C LEU A 194 -8.61 -11.28 -23.08
N ASN A 195 -8.89 -11.68 -24.34
CA ASN A 195 -9.52 -10.77 -25.31
C ASN A 195 -11.01 -10.52 -24.98
N ASP A 196 -11.60 -11.36 -24.13
CA ASP A 196 -12.97 -11.27 -23.67
C ASP A 196 -13.04 -10.81 -22.22
N ILE A 197 -13.28 -9.51 -22.02
CA ILE A 197 -13.28 -8.86 -20.70
C ILE A 197 -14.27 -9.44 -19.68
N ARG A 198 -15.17 -10.36 -20.06
CA ARG A 198 -16.03 -11.08 -19.12
C ARG A 198 -15.24 -11.82 -18.03
N TYR A 199 -13.97 -12.17 -18.26
CA TYR A 199 -13.14 -12.79 -17.23
C TYR A 199 -12.94 -11.91 -15.98
N LEU A 200 -13.01 -10.58 -16.11
CA LEU A 200 -12.82 -9.63 -15.00
C LEU A 200 -13.84 -9.86 -13.87
N TYR A 201 -15.06 -10.26 -14.25
CA TYR A 201 -16.15 -10.54 -13.32
C TYR A 201 -16.02 -11.86 -12.57
N GLN A 202 -14.99 -12.66 -12.84
CA GLN A 202 -14.73 -13.90 -12.11
C GLN A 202 -13.99 -13.68 -10.78
N TYR A 203 -13.36 -12.51 -10.59
CA TYR A 203 -12.51 -12.22 -9.42
C TYR A 203 -13.29 -11.90 -8.13
N GLY A 204 -14.56 -11.51 -8.24
CA GLY A 204 -15.35 -11.02 -7.11
C GLY A 204 -14.95 -9.62 -6.60
N GLU A 205 -14.27 -8.85 -7.45
CA GLU A 205 -13.90 -7.46 -7.21
C GLU A 205 -14.91 -6.50 -7.87
N PHE A 206 -14.91 -5.23 -7.47
CA PHE A 206 -15.65 -4.19 -8.19
C PHE A 206 -14.93 -3.87 -9.50
N VAL A 207 -15.65 -4.00 -10.62
CA VAL A 207 -15.13 -3.76 -11.97
C VAL A 207 -15.73 -2.46 -12.49
N SER A 208 -14.92 -1.39 -12.50
CA SER A 208 -15.33 -0.09 -13.04
C SER A 208 -15.20 -0.06 -14.57
N PRO A 209 -15.83 0.93 -15.25
CA PRO A 209 -15.62 1.16 -16.68
C PRO A 209 -14.14 1.36 -17.06
N GLU A 210 -13.35 1.96 -16.18
CA GLU A 210 -11.93 2.24 -16.39
C GLU A 210 -11.09 0.97 -16.34
N ILE A 211 -11.43 -0.01 -15.49
CA ILE A 211 -10.82 -1.36 -15.51
C ILE A 211 -11.11 -2.07 -16.83
N GLU A 212 -12.36 -2.01 -17.31
CA GLU A 212 -12.71 -2.61 -18.61
C GLU A 212 -11.96 -1.92 -19.76
N GLN A 213 -11.86 -0.58 -19.72
CA GLN A 213 -11.12 0.20 -20.70
C GLN A 213 -9.62 -0.13 -20.69
N MET A 214 -9.02 -0.34 -19.52
CA MET A 214 -7.64 -0.77 -19.37
C MET A 214 -7.42 -2.14 -20.03
N ALA A 215 -8.27 -3.12 -19.72
CA ALA A 215 -8.22 -4.46 -20.32
C ALA A 215 -8.37 -4.39 -21.86
N GLN A 216 -9.35 -3.64 -22.35
CA GLN A 216 -9.59 -3.42 -23.78
C GLN A 216 -8.41 -2.74 -24.47
N TYR A 217 -7.79 -1.75 -23.82
CA TYR A 217 -6.61 -1.08 -24.34
C TYR A 217 -5.44 -2.06 -24.47
N LEU A 218 -5.14 -2.85 -23.43
CA LEU A 218 -4.11 -3.88 -23.53
C LEU A 218 -4.44 -4.92 -24.59
N ASN A 219 -5.71 -5.29 -24.78
CA ASN A 219 -6.15 -6.20 -25.86
C ASN A 219 -5.88 -5.63 -27.27
N SER A 220 -5.88 -4.31 -27.41
CA SER A 220 -5.55 -3.65 -28.68
C SER A 220 -4.05 -3.68 -29.03
N LEU A 221 -3.18 -3.88 -28.03
CA LEU A 221 -1.74 -3.88 -28.24
C LEU A 221 -1.24 -5.18 -28.90
N PRO A 222 -0.25 -5.09 -29.81
CA PRO A 222 0.42 -6.26 -30.37
C PRO A 222 1.10 -7.12 -29.29
N GLU A 223 1.17 -8.43 -29.53
CA GLU A 223 1.80 -9.37 -28.59
C GLU A 223 3.27 -9.00 -28.29
N GLU A 224 4.02 -8.52 -29.29
CA GLU A 224 5.40 -8.05 -29.12
C GLU A 224 5.50 -6.89 -28.12
N ARG A 225 4.52 -5.97 -28.14
CA ARG A 225 4.48 -4.83 -27.20
C ARG A 225 4.18 -5.30 -25.78
N ILE A 226 3.24 -6.23 -25.61
CA ILE A 226 2.93 -6.85 -24.31
C ILE A 226 4.15 -7.59 -23.77
N GLN A 227 4.80 -8.39 -24.61
CA GLN A 227 5.99 -9.15 -24.23
C GLN A 227 7.14 -8.22 -23.81
N MET A 228 7.40 -7.15 -24.56
CA MET A 228 8.44 -6.18 -24.20
C MET A 228 8.17 -5.51 -22.84
N ILE A 229 6.90 -5.15 -22.52
CA ILE A 229 6.55 -4.63 -21.19
C ILE A 229 6.83 -5.66 -20.10
N ALA A 230 6.41 -6.91 -20.31
CA ALA A 230 6.65 -8.00 -19.36
C ALA A 230 8.14 -8.33 -19.21
N ASP A 231 8.93 -8.23 -20.29
CA ASP A 231 10.37 -8.43 -20.27
C ASP A 231 11.06 -7.38 -19.40
N THR A 232 10.75 -6.08 -19.58
CA THR A 232 11.26 -5.01 -18.72
C THR A 232 10.97 -5.27 -17.24
N TYR A 233 9.72 -5.60 -16.93
CA TYR A 233 9.27 -5.87 -15.56
C TYR A 233 9.95 -7.10 -14.94
N THR A 234 10.03 -8.21 -15.66
CA THR A 234 10.61 -9.46 -15.13
C THR A 234 12.14 -9.47 -15.15
N GLU A 235 12.78 -8.74 -16.06
CA GLU A 235 14.23 -8.63 -16.12
C GLU A 235 14.77 -7.77 -14.98
N GLY A 236 14.08 -6.69 -14.59
CA GLY A 236 14.39 -5.99 -13.35
C GLY A 236 14.46 -6.95 -12.16
N TYR A 237 13.46 -7.82 -12.03
CA TYR A 237 13.41 -8.82 -10.97
C TYR A 237 14.64 -9.71 -10.94
N ARG A 238 15.05 -10.23 -12.11
CA ARG A 238 16.25 -11.05 -12.26
C ARG A 238 17.53 -10.26 -11.93
N ILE A 239 17.64 -9.01 -12.36
CA ILE A 239 18.79 -8.14 -12.10
C ILE A 239 18.92 -7.87 -10.60
N GLY A 240 17.82 -7.64 -9.88
CA GLY A 240 17.83 -7.45 -8.43
C GLY A 240 18.43 -8.66 -7.67
N PHE A 241 18.21 -9.89 -8.15
CA PHE A 241 18.90 -11.07 -7.61
C PHE A 241 20.40 -11.04 -7.89
N VAL A 242 20.81 -10.68 -9.11
CA VAL A 242 22.22 -10.60 -9.50
C VAL A 242 22.96 -9.55 -8.67
N LYS A 243 22.42 -8.33 -8.58
CA LYS A 243 23.05 -7.21 -7.85
C LYS A 243 23.14 -7.46 -6.35
N GLY A 244 22.10 -8.05 -5.76
CA GLY A 244 22.14 -8.46 -4.37
C GLY A 244 23.02 -9.68 -4.09
N ASN A 245 23.67 -10.27 -5.11
CA ASN A 245 24.40 -11.54 -5.03
C ASN A 245 23.55 -12.67 -4.39
N LYS A 246 22.28 -12.73 -4.79
CA LYS A 246 21.26 -13.64 -4.23
C LYS A 246 21.06 -14.81 -5.16
N ASP A 247 21.10 -16.02 -4.59
CA ASP A 247 20.90 -17.25 -5.35
C ASP A 247 19.41 -17.52 -5.60
N LEU A 248 18.94 -17.13 -6.79
CA LEU A 248 17.57 -17.35 -7.23
C LEU A 248 17.18 -18.83 -7.29
N SER A 249 18.13 -19.75 -7.52
CA SER A 249 17.84 -21.18 -7.69
C SER A 249 17.30 -21.87 -6.43
N LYS A 250 17.43 -21.20 -5.26
CA LYS A 250 16.85 -21.63 -3.98
C LYS A 250 15.38 -21.29 -3.83
N LYS A 251 14.82 -20.50 -4.76
CA LYS A 251 13.46 -19.96 -4.67
C LYS A 251 12.51 -20.68 -5.64
N GLU A 252 11.25 -20.72 -5.26
CA GLU A 252 10.19 -21.43 -6.00
C GLU A 252 8.97 -20.56 -6.31
N THR A 253 8.68 -19.53 -5.52
CA THR A 253 7.44 -18.73 -5.67
C THR A 253 7.70 -17.23 -5.78
N VAL A 254 7.00 -16.57 -6.70
CA VAL A 254 7.00 -15.10 -6.87
C VAL A 254 5.61 -14.55 -6.55
N ASP A 255 5.52 -13.51 -5.72
CA ASP A 255 4.26 -12.84 -5.38
C ASP A 255 3.96 -11.76 -6.41
N ILE A 256 2.94 -11.97 -7.24
CA ILE A 256 2.55 -11.00 -8.28
C ILE A 256 1.37 -10.17 -7.79
N ARG A 257 1.55 -8.84 -7.77
CA ARG A 257 0.54 -7.86 -7.31
C ARG A 257 0.21 -6.91 -8.44
N TYR A 258 -1.07 -6.66 -8.69
CA TYR A 258 -1.52 -5.86 -9.83
C TYR A 258 -2.99 -5.42 -9.66
N MET A 259 -3.40 -4.35 -10.35
CA MET A 259 -4.82 -3.99 -10.49
C MET A 259 -5.47 -4.77 -11.64
N LEU A 260 -6.72 -5.21 -11.48
CA LEU A 260 -7.47 -5.84 -12.57
C LEU A 260 -7.45 -5.00 -13.85
N GLY A 261 -7.37 -5.67 -15.00
CA GLY A 261 -7.19 -5.07 -16.32
C GLY A 261 -5.76 -5.21 -16.88
N PHE A 262 -4.78 -5.57 -16.04
CA PHE A 262 -3.38 -5.80 -16.46
C PHE A 262 -3.06 -7.27 -16.79
N GLU A 263 -4.05 -8.16 -16.87
CA GLU A 263 -3.85 -9.60 -16.94
C GLU A 263 -3.06 -10.06 -18.18
N ARG A 264 -3.12 -9.33 -19.31
CA ARG A 264 -2.29 -9.65 -20.50
C ARG A 264 -0.80 -9.52 -20.19
N ILE A 265 -0.39 -8.45 -19.50
CA ILE A 265 1.01 -8.25 -19.07
C ILE A 265 1.36 -9.29 -18.00
N VAL A 266 0.48 -9.52 -17.03
CA VAL A 266 0.71 -10.51 -15.96
C VAL A 266 0.87 -11.93 -16.53
N ARG A 267 0.08 -12.32 -17.53
CA ARG A 267 0.23 -13.62 -18.20
C ARG A 267 1.61 -13.78 -18.85
N ALA A 268 2.08 -12.76 -19.56
CA ALA A 268 3.43 -12.77 -20.15
C ALA A 268 4.51 -12.81 -19.06
N ALA A 269 4.33 -12.07 -17.96
CA ALA A 269 5.23 -12.10 -16.80
C ALA A 269 5.29 -13.48 -16.13
N ILE A 270 4.15 -14.15 -15.93
CA ILE A 270 4.08 -15.53 -15.40
C ILE A 270 4.91 -16.47 -16.27
N GLN A 271 4.81 -16.35 -17.59
CA GLN A 271 5.60 -17.17 -18.53
C GLN A 271 7.10 -16.87 -18.42
N ASN A 272 7.48 -15.61 -18.21
CA ASN A 272 8.88 -15.24 -17.98
C ASN A 272 9.40 -15.78 -16.66
N PHE A 273 8.65 -15.65 -15.57
CA PHE A 273 9.01 -16.21 -14.26
C PHE A 273 9.13 -17.73 -14.30
N ALA A 274 8.29 -18.42 -15.08
CA ALA A 274 8.41 -19.86 -15.28
C ALA A 274 9.76 -20.25 -15.93
N LYS A 275 10.30 -19.42 -16.85
CA LYS A 275 11.65 -19.62 -17.42
C LYS A 275 12.76 -19.45 -16.37
N MET A 276 12.49 -18.69 -15.31
CA MET A 276 13.39 -18.50 -14.16
C MET A 276 13.21 -19.58 -13.07
N GLY A 277 12.31 -20.55 -13.26
CA GLY A 277 12.01 -21.61 -12.29
C GLY A 277 11.02 -21.22 -11.20
N LEU A 278 10.33 -20.09 -11.34
CA LEU A 278 9.37 -19.59 -10.35
C LEU A 278 7.93 -19.88 -10.75
N ARG A 279 7.08 -20.14 -9.75
CA ARG A 279 5.63 -20.25 -9.86
C ARG A 279 4.95 -19.01 -9.27
N PRO A 280 3.82 -18.56 -9.84
CA PRO A 280 3.13 -17.38 -9.33
C PRO A 280 2.31 -17.70 -8.06
N ALA A 281 2.50 -16.89 -7.02
CA ALA A 281 1.59 -16.74 -5.91
C ALA A 281 0.82 -15.42 -6.11
N ILE A 282 -0.50 -15.48 -6.23
CA ILE A 282 -1.33 -14.32 -6.58
C ILE A 282 -2.54 -14.31 -5.65
N TYR A 283 -2.49 -13.45 -4.63
CA TYR A 283 -3.53 -13.35 -3.59
C TYR A 283 -4.23 -12.00 -3.62
N ARG A 284 -5.46 -11.96 -3.16
CA ARG A 284 -6.31 -10.75 -3.15
C ARG A 284 -5.91 -9.78 -2.04
N ALA A 285 -6.03 -8.48 -2.30
CA ALA A 285 -6.06 -7.47 -1.26
C ALA A 285 -7.36 -7.58 -0.44
N SER A 286 -7.27 -7.78 0.87
CA SER A 286 -8.43 -8.01 1.73
C SER A 286 -8.79 -6.76 2.53
N ASN A 287 -10.06 -6.35 2.46
CA ASN A 287 -10.63 -5.26 3.26
C ASN A 287 -11.19 -5.68 4.62
N SER A 288 -11.14 -6.97 4.98
CA SER A 288 -11.54 -7.44 6.31
C SER A 288 -10.54 -7.03 7.40
N VAL A 289 -11.07 -6.76 8.60
CA VAL A 289 -10.35 -6.41 9.84
C VAL A 289 -9.15 -7.33 10.16
N PHE A 290 -9.18 -8.59 9.73
CA PHE A 290 -8.08 -9.53 9.96
C PHE A 290 -6.79 -9.13 9.22
N HIS A 291 -6.92 -8.50 8.04
CA HIS A 291 -5.81 -8.28 7.10
C HIS A 291 -5.68 -6.82 6.62
N LYS A 292 -6.70 -5.99 6.85
CA LYS A 292 -6.72 -4.59 6.43
C LYS A 292 -5.54 -3.84 7.04
N LYS A 293 -4.86 -3.02 6.22
CA LYS A 293 -3.75 -2.15 6.61
C LYS A 293 -4.05 -0.72 6.18
N GLY A 294 -4.87 -0.03 6.96
CA GLY A 294 -5.40 1.28 6.58
C GLY A 294 -6.18 1.19 5.28
N VAL A 295 -5.88 2.07 4.32
CA VAL A 295 -6.46 2.07 2.97
C VAL A 295 -5.61 1.30 1.94
N ASN A 296 -4.41 0.87 2.30
CA ASN A 296 -3.45 0.30 1.36
C ASN A 296 -3.85 -1.12 0.93
N LYS A 297 -3.81 -1.36 -0.38
CA LYS A 297 -4.10 -2.68 -0.99
C LYS A 297 -2.81 -3.44 -1.27
N ILE A 298 -2.70 -4.65 -0.71
CA ILE A 298 -1.57 -5.56 -0.94
C ILE A 298 -2.09 -6.88 -1.49
N GLY A 299 -1.75 -7.16 -2.75
CA GLY A 299 -2.24 -8.30 -3.54
C GLY A 299 -2.76 -7.83 -4.90
N TYR A 300 -3.61 -8.63 -5.55
CA TYR A 300 -4.44 -8.15 -6.64
C TYR A 300 -5.71 -7.45 -6.12
N PHE A 301 -6.25 -6.51 -6.88
CA PHE A 301 -7.46 -5.77 -6.52
C PHE A 301 -8.20 -5.19 -7.73
N GLY A 302 -9.51 -4.97 -7.60
CA GLY A 302 -10.28 -4.12 -8.52
C GLY A 302 -10.44 -2.69 -8.02
N ALA A 303 -11.34 -1.95 -8.65
CA ALA A 303 -11.54 -0.53 -8.39
C ALA A 303 -12.15 -0.32 -7.00
N ASP A 304 -11.91 0.86 -6.43
CA ASP A 304 -12.63 1.26 -5.23
C ASP A 304 -14.06 1.66 -5.57
N ALA A 305 -15.03 0.84 -5.15
CA ALA A 305 -16.44 1.20 -5.26
C ALA A 305 -16.72 2.55 -4.56
N ASN A 306 -16.04 2.81 -3.43
CA ASN A 306 -16.09 4.08 -2.73
C ASN A 306 -14.84 4.28 -1.84
N LYS A 307 -14.01 5.28 -2.15
CA LYS A 307 -12.80 5.60 -1.37
C LYS A 307 -13.12 6.15 0.04
N GLN A 308 -14.23 6.88 0.20
CA GLN A 308 -14.70 7.35 1.51
C GLN A 308 -15.12 6.20 2.41
N PHE A 309 -15.74 5.14 1.86
CA PHE A 309 -16.02 3.92 2.62
C PHE A 309 -14.75 3.27 3.17
N LEU A 310 -13.70 3.14 2.36
CA LEU A 310 -12.45 2.56 2.83
C LEU A 310 -11.80 3.41 3.93
N TYR A 311 -11.82 4.73 3.77
CA TYR A 311 -11.32 5.70 4.74
C TYR A 311 -12.10 5.67 6.06
N ASP A 312 -13.43 5.70 6.01
CA ASP A 312 -14.31 5.69 7.19
C ASP A 312 -14.09 4.44 8.06
N HIS A 313 -13.68 3.34 7.44
CA HIS A 313 -13.43 2.05 8.09
C HIS A 313 -11.94 1.74 8.29
N LYS A 314 -11.02 2.69 8.06
CA LYS A 314 -9.56 2.42 8.10
C LYS A 314 -9.08 1.95 9.48
N ASP A 315 -9.75 2.42 10.53
CA ASP A 315 -9.38 2.23 11.94
C ASP A 315 -10.42 1.44 12.75
N ASP A 316 -11.26 0.62 12.10
CA ASP A 316 -12.28 -0.20 12.79
C ASP A 316 -11.71 -1.11 13.89
N ILE A 317 -10.43 -1.48 13.78
CA ILE A 317 -9.73 -2.23 14.82
C ILE A 317 -9.72 -1.51 16.17
N ALA A 318 -9.90 -0.17 16.20
CA ALA A 318 -9.99 0.63 17.42
C ALA A 318 -11.16 0.19 18.35
N LEU A 319 -12.17 -0.49 17.82
CA LEU A 319 -13.26 -1.07 18.63
C LEU A 319 -12.77 -2.17 19.59
N PHE A 320 -11.66 -2.83 19.26
CA PHE A 320 -11.22 -4.07 19.89
C PHE A 320 -9.74 -4.10 20.28
N LEU A 321 -8.93 -3.16 19.79
CA LEU A 321 -7.48 -3.21 19.95
C LEU A 321 -7.08 -3.06 21.42
N ASP A 322 -6.61 -4.16 22.00
CA ASP A 322 -6.02 -4.24 23.32
C ASP A 322 -4.75 -5.10 23.29
N LYS A 323 -4.04 -5.17 24.42
CA LYS A 323 -2.80 -5.96 24.51
C LYS A 323 -3.02 -7.46 24.29
N LYS A 324 -4.19 -7.99 24.65
CA LYS A 324 -4.51 -9.42 24.48
C LYS A 324 -4.65 -9.77 23.01
N LEU A 325 -5.37 -8.95 22.25
CA LEU A 325 -5.58 -9.13 20.82
C LEU A 325 -4.26 -8.98 20.05
N VAL A 326 -3.41 -8.00 20.41
CA VAL A 326 -2.05 -7.89 19.84
C VAL A 326 -1.24 -9.18 20.05
N ASN A 327 -1.22 -9.70 21.28
CA ASN A 327 -0.48 -10.92 21.59
C ASN A 327 -1.06 -12.13 20.82
N ARG A 328 -2.39 -12.26 20.75
CA ARG A 328 -3.07 -13.31 19.98
C ARG A 328 -2.70 -13.25 18.51
N ARG A 329 -2.75 -12.06 17.88
CA ARG A 329 -2.38 -11.86 16.47
C ARG A 329 -0.92 -12.23 16.19
N LEU A 330 0.01 -11.90 17.09
CA LEU A 330 1.42 -12.29 16.96
C LEU A 330 1.63 -13.81 17.11
N GLU A 331 0.91 -14.44 18.04
CA GLU A 331 0.95 -15.89 18.23
C GLU A 331 0.46 -16.62 16.97
N VAL A 332 -0.73 -16.27 16.47
CA VAL A 332 -1.30 -16.94 15.29
C VAL A 332 -0.50 -16.65 14.02
N LEU A 333 0.08 -15.46 13.88
CA LEU A 333 0.97 -15.15 12.76
C LEU A 333 2.19 -16.08 12.77
N LYS A 334 2.79 -16.29 13.94
CA LYS A 334 3.93 -17.21 14.10
C LYS A 334 3.53 -18.66 13.77
N LEU A 335 2.37 -19.13 14.24
CA LEU A 335 1.86 -20.46 13.94
C LEU A 335 1.60 -20.66 12.45
N ALA A 336 0.99 -19.67 11.79
CA ALA A 336 0.73 -19.68 10.35
C ALA A 336 2.03 -19.81 9.54
N TYR A 337 3.08 -19.07 9.90
CA TYR A 337 4.38 -19.20 9.26
C TYR A 337 5.08 -20.53 9.55
N GLU A 338 4.93 -21.07 10.76
CA GLU A 338 5.50 -22.38 11.10
C GLU A 338 4.90 -23.50 10.23
N GLU A 339 3.60 -23.43 9.93
CA GLU A 339 2.91 -24.39 9.06
C GLU A 339 3.45 -24.40 7.62
N VAL A 340 3.83 -23.23 7.09
CA VAL A 340 4.30 -23.07 5.71
C VAL A 340 5.79 -22.69 5.59
N LYS A 341 6.59 -22.92 6.63
CA LYS A 341 7.99 -22.45 6.71
C LYS A 341 8.85 -22.85 5.51
N ASP A 342 8.65 -24.06 4.98
CA ASP A 342 9.41 -24.55 3.83
C ASP A 342 9.04 -23.79 2.55
N LYS A 343 7.78 -23.38 2.40
CA LYS A 343 7.32 -22.53 1.29
C LYS A 343 7.78 -21.08 1.50
N ALA A 344 7.69 -20.57 2.73
CA ALA A 344 8.12 -19.21 3.08
C ALA A 344 9.63 -19.00 2.85
N ALA A 345 10.47 -19.99 3.15
CA ALA A 345 11.91 -19.91 2.88
C ALA A 345 12.24 -19.82 1.37
N LYS A 346 11.38 -20.39 0.52
CA LYS A 346 11.53 -20.40 -0.94
C LYS A 346 10.79 -19.27 -1.65
N TYR A 347 10.21 -18.35 -0.89
CA TYR A 347 9.60 -17.14 -1.41
C TYR A 347 10.67 -16.21 -2.00
N ALA A 348 10.55 -15.90 -3.29
CA ALA A 348 11.49 -15.09 -4.06
C ALA A 348 11.27 -13.58 -3.85
N GLY A 349 10.12 -13.18 -3.30
CA GLY A 349 9.74 -11.78 -3.11
C GLY A 349 8.70 -11.28 -4.10
N PRO A 350 8.20 -10.04 -3.90
CA PRO A 350 7.10 -9.50 -4.68
C PRO A 350 7.57 -8.91 -6.02
N ALA A 351 6.76 -9.11 -7.05
CA ALA A 351 6.82 -8.41 -8.31
C ALA A 351 5.51 -7.62 -8.46
N VAL A 352 5.61 -6.30 -8.51
CA VAL A 352 4.47 -5.39 -8.34
C VAL A 352 4.26 -4.57 -9.59
N ILE A 353 3.02 -4.55 -10.09
CA ILE A 353 2.54 -3.57 -11.07
C ILE A 353 1.69 -2.56 -10.29
N GLU A 354 2.25 -1.39 -10.07
CA GLU A 354 1.57 -0.25 -9.46
C GLU A 354 0.81 0.54 -10.54
N VAL A 355 -0.23 1.24 -10.13
CA VAL A 355 -1.08 2.04 -10.99
C VAL A 355 -1.10 3.50 -10.53
N PHE A 356 -1.33 4.41 -11.46
CA PHE A 356 -1.43 5.83 -11.16
C PHE A 356 -2.36 6.56 -12.14
N GLY A 357 -2.71 7.82 -11.84
CA GLY A 357 -3.60 8.60 -12.70
C GLY A 357 -5.05 8.67 -12.24
N GLU A 358 -5.41 7.94 -11.18
CA GLU A 358 -6.72 8.07 -10.53
C GLU A 358 -6.95 9.50 -10.02
N THR A 359 -8.21 9.92 -9.99
CA THR A 359 -8.57 11.23 -9.43
C THR A 359 -8.15 11.30 -7.95
N PRO A 360 -7.38 12.33 -7.53
CA PRO A 360 -7.01 12.51 -6.14
C PRO A 360 -8.24 12.55 -5.23
N PHE A 361 -8.15 11.87 -4.09
CA PHE A 361 -9.25 11.77 -3.14
C PHE A 361 -8.93 12.59 -1.88
N ALA A 362 -9.79 13.55 -1.58
CA ALA A 362 -9.75 14.29 -0.32
C ALA A 362 -10.79 13.71 0.65
N PRO A 363 -10.37 12.91 1.65
CA PRO A 363 -11.31 12.29 2.58
C PRO A 363 -12.00 13.33 3.48
N VAL A 364 -13.26 13.06 3.79
CA VAL A 364 -14.01 13.81 4.81
C VAL A 364 -13.90 13.09 6.15
N SER A 365 -13.30 13.75 7.15
CA SER A 365 -13.22 13.22 8.52
C SER A 365 -14.58 13.25 9.21
N LYS A 366 -15.07 12.08 9.63
CA LYS A 366 -16.35 11.90 10.33
C LYS A 366 -16.13 11.61 11.81
N LYS A 367 -16.89 12.27 12.69
CA LYS A 367 -16.77 12.10 14.16
C LYS A 367 -17.29 10.75 14.66
N GLU A 368 -18.05 10.06 13.83
CA GLU A 368 -18.61 8.74 14.07
C GLU A 368 -17.69 7.61 13.55
N ALA A 369 -16.70 7.91 12.70
CA ALA A 369 -15.70 6.94 12.30
C ALA A 369 -14.80 6.56 13.49
N CYS A 370 -14.30 5.33 13.48
CA CYS A 370 -13.35 4.86 14.51
C CYS A 370 -12.01 5.59 14.37
N SER A 371 -11.34 5.83 15.49
CA SER A 371 -9.96 6.31 15.52
C SER A 371 -9.22 5.69 16.70
N LEU A 372 -7.93 5.41 16.51
CA LEU A 372 -7.12 4.81 17.57
C LEU A 372 -6.86 5.84 18.69
N SER A 373 -7.06 5.43 19.94
CA SER A 373 -6.56 6.19 21.09
C SER A 373 -5.02 6.21 21.11
N ALA A 374 -4.40 7.11 21.88
CA ALA A 374 -2.94 7.16 22.02
C ALA A 374 -2.34 5.81 22.52
N GLU A 375 -3.06 5.10 23.39
CA GLU A 375 -2.65 3.76 23.83
C GLU A 375 -2.73 2.74 22.69
N GLN A 376 -3.79 2.80 21.88
CA GLN A 376 -4.00 1.92 20.73
C GLN A 376 -3.01 2.20 19.60
N GLN A 377 -2.63 3.46 19.37
CA GLN A 377 -1.57 3.83 18.42
C GLN A 377 -0.25 3.16 18.82
N LYS A 378 0.12 3.22 20.11
CA LYS A 378 1.30 2.54 20.63
C LYS A 378 1.23 1.02 20.44
N LEU A 379 0.09 0.41 20.74
CA LEU A 379 -0.12 -1.04 20.52
C LEU A 379 -0.02 -1.43 19.05
N SER A 380 -0.53 -0.59 18.14
CA SER A 380 -0.44 -0.80 16.70
C SER A 380 1.02 -0.73 16.21
N ALA A 381 1.80 0.23 16.70
CA ALA A 381 3.23 0.33 16.42
C ALA A 381 4.01 -0.89 16.96
N GLU A 382 3.74 -1.31 18.20
CA GLU A 382 4.33 -2.51 18.81
C GLU A 382 4.03 -3.77 17.97
N TYR A 383 2.78 -3.94 17.53
CA TYR A 383 2.38 -5.03 16.66
C TYR A 383 3.11 -4.99 15.30
N THR A 384 3.23 -3.80 14.70
CA THR A 384 3.91 -3.62 13.41
C THR A 384 5.37 -4.05 13.48
N GLY A 385 6.10 -3.60 14.50
CA GLY A 385 7.50 -4.02 14.72
C GLY A 385 7.63 -5.52 14.99
N ALA A 386 6.83 -6.07 15.92
CA ALA A 386 6.92 -7.47 16.31
C ALA A 386 6.46 -8.44 15.21
N SER A 387 5.47 -8.06 14.40
CA SER A 387 5.03 -8.86 13.25
C SER A 387 6.09 -8.87 12.14
N ALA A 388 6.77 -7.74 11.88
CA ALA A 388 7.91 -7.69 10.98
C ALA A 388 9.05 -8.62 11.44
N ASP A 389 9.34 -8.69 12.74
CA ASP A 389 10.32 -9.64 13.30
C ASP A 389 9.91 -11.10 13.12
N ILE A 390 8.61 -11.41 13.14
CA ILE A 390 8.12 -12.76 12.81
C ILE A 390 8.36 -13.04 11.33
N VAL A 391 7.89 -12.15 10.45
CA VAL A 391 8.01 -12.32 8.99
C VAL A 391 9.46 -12.53 8.57
N ASN A 392 10.40 -11.72 9.06
CA ASN A 392 11.82 -11.80 8.70
C ASN A 392 12.50 -13.10 9.16
N ARG A 393 11.95 -13.82 10.14
CA ARG A 393 12.47 -15.14 10.55
C ARG A 393 12.13 -16.26 9.57
N TYR A 394 11.04 -16.11 8.81
CA TYR A 394 10.54 -17.14 7.89
C TYR A 394 10.77 -16.77 6.42
N ILE A 395 10.65 -15.48 6.09
CA ILE A 395 10.99 -14.92 4.80
C ILE A 395 12.35 -14.22 4.93
N ILE A 396 13.38 -14.88 4.42
CA ILE A 396 14.77 -14.43 4.56
C ILE A 396 15.01 -13.25 3.60
N GLY A 397 15.00 -12.02 4.15
CA GLY A 397 15.17 -10.78 3.40
C GLY A 397 16.45 -10.77 2.53
N GLU A 398 17.54 -11.31 3.07
CA GLU A 398 18.84 -11.40 2.40
C GLU A 398 18.82 -12.29 1.14
N GLU A 399 17.88 -13.23 1.04
CA GLU A 399 17.82 -14.20 -0.06
C GLU A 399 16.73 -13.88 -1.10
N ARG A 400 15.92 -12.84 -0.91
CA ARG A 400 14.82 -12.48 -1.83
C ARG A 400 15.08 -11.14 -2.52
N SER A 401 14.45 -10.92 -3.66
CA SER A 401 14.45 -9.62 -4.36
C SER A 401 13.04 -9.06 -4.42
N PHE A 402 12.86 -7.94 -5.10
CA PHE A 402 11.56 -7.45 -5.51
C PHE A 402 11.69 -6.68 -6.83
N THR A 403 10.55 -6.42 -7.47
CA THR A 403 10.46 -5.40 -8.52
C THR A 403 9.16 -4.67 -8.42
N ILE A 404 9.18 -3.37 -8.71
CA ILE A 404 8.01 -2.55 -8.87
C ILE A 404 8.10 -1.76 -10.17
N ILE A 405 7.00 -1.72 -10.91
CA ILE A 405 6.83 -0.95 -12.15
C ILE A 405 5.47 -0.28 -12.12
N ALA A 406 5.36 0.95 -12.61
CA ALA A 406 4.10 1.69 -12.60
C ALA A 406 3.55 1.98 -14.01
N PHE A 407 2.23 1.99 -14.15
CA PHE A 407 1.51 2.38 -15.36
C PHE A 407 0.32 3.29 -15.06
N PRO A 408 -0.03 4.22 -15.96
CA PRO A 408 -1.24 5.00 -15.79
C PRO A 408 -2.47 4.12 -16.01
N VAL A 409 -3.59 4.50 -15.38
CA VAL A 409 -4.93 3.96 -15.66
C VAL A 409 -5.78 4.97 -16.44
N PRO A 410 -6.87 4.53 -17.10
CA PRO A 410 -7.69 5.42 -17.94
C PRO A 410 -8.24 6.67 -17.27
N ASP A 411 -8.40 6.65 -15.93
CA ASP A 411 -8.78 7.82 -15.12
C ASP A 411 -7.91 9.06 -15.34
N ILE A 412 -6.68 8.89 -15.85
CA ILE A 412 -5.75 10.00 -16.13
C ILE A 412 -6.26 10.96 -17.22
N GLY A 413 -7.31 10.58 -17.96
CA GLY A 413 -8.04 11.44 -18.87
C GLY A 413 -7.80 11.15 -20.35
N GLU A 414 -8.14 12.11 -21.21
CA GLU A 414 -8.20 11.93 -22.66
C GLU A 414 -6.87 11.53 -23.32
N HIS A 415 -5.75 11.90 -22.70
CA HIS A 415 -4.40 11.56 -23.17
C HIS A 415 -3.90 10.19 -22.64
N PHE A 416 -4.76 9.35 -22.07
CA PHE A 416 -4.39 8.06 -21.47
C PHE A 416 -3.44 7.23 -22.34
N ALA A 417 -3.76 7.00 -23.62
CA ALA A 417 -2.92 6.17 -24.50
C ALA A 417 -1.53 6.80 -24.74
N GLU A 418 -1.47 8.13 -24.92
CA GLU A 418 -0.20 8.85 -25.08
C GLU A 418 0.65 8.79 -23.80
N ILE A 419 0.02 9.01 -22.64
CA ILE A 419 0.71 8.94 -21.35
C ILE A 419 1.18 7.51 -21.08
N PHE A 420 0.38 6.49 -21.40
CA PHE A 420 0.78 5.09 -21.29
C PHE A 420 2.03 4.81 -22.13
N ASP A 421 2.07 5.29 -23.38
CA ASP A 421 3.24 5.12 -24.24
C ASP A 421 4.47 5.88 -23.73
N GLU A 422 4.30 7.10 -23.20
CA GLU A 422 5.40 7.80 -22.52
C GLU A 422 5.88 7.04 -21.28
N THR A 423 4.97 6.50 -20.46
CA THR A 423 5.34 5.67 -19.30
C THR A 423 6.09 4.42 -19.72
N VAL A 424 5.70 3.76 -20.81
CA VAL A 424 6.47 2.64 -21.35
C VAL A 424 7.88 3.10 -21.75
N LYS A 425 8.02 4.26 -22.41
CA LYS A 425 9.36 4.81 -22.72
C LYS A 425 10.17 5.06 -21.47
N LEU A 426 9.57 5.67 -20.44
CA LEU A 426 10.20 5.92 -19.13
C LEU A 426 10.70 4.61 -18.51
N ASN A 427 9.85 3.58 -18.48
CA ASN A 427 10.18 2.26 -17.94
C ASN A 427 11.28 1.54 -18.73
N THR A 428 11.47 1.90 -20.01
CA THR A 428 12.48 1.31 -20.91
C THR A 428 13.69 2.22 -21.16
N LEU A 429 13.88 3.28 -20.37
CA LEU A 429 15.05 4.15 -20.49
C LEU A 429 16.34 3.33 -20.39
N ASP A 430 17.35 3.71 -21.17
CA ASP A 430 18.63 2.99 -21.22
C ASP A 430 19.36 3.11 -19.89
N TYR A 431 19.29 2.04 -19.10
CA TYR A 431 19.90 1.99 -17.79
C TYR A 431 21.42 2.15 -17.85
N THR A 432 22.09 1.77 -18.94
CA THR A 432 23.56 1.92 -19.05
C THR A 432 24.00 3.38 -19.18
N THR A 433 23.19 4.20 -19.83
CA THR A 433 23.40 5.65 -19.88
C THR A 433 23.24 6.27 -18.50
N TYR A 434 22.17 5.92 -17.78
CA TYR A 434 21.94 6.43 -16.42
C TYR A 434 23.02 5.94 -15.45
N GLU A 435 23.40 4.67 -15.49
CA GLU A 435 24.47 4.08 -14.68
C GLU A 435 25.76 4.89 -14.76
N ARG A 436 26.21 5.22 -15.98
CA ARG A 436 27.42 6.01 -16.22
C ARG A 436 27.31 7.43 -15.67
N ILE A 437 26.18 8.09 -15.89
CA ILE A 437 25.96 9.48 -15.44
C ILE A 437 25.90 9.52 -13.90
N GLN A 438 25.15 8.60 -13.31
CA GLN A 438 25.00 8.45 -11.87
C GLN A 438 26.34 8.11 -11.21
N ALA A 439 27.16 7.26 -11.83
CA ALA A 439 28.52 6.99 -11.37
C ALA A 439 29.39 8.26 -11.28
N ALA A 440 29.28 9.21 -12.22
CA ALA A 440 30.01 10.48 -12.16
C ALA A 440 29.58 11.36 -10.96
N ILE A 441 28.27 11.34 -10.64
CA ILE A 441 27.72 12.01 -9.45
C ILE A 441 28.26 11.32 -8.18
N ILE A 442 28.19 9.99 -8.11
CA ILE A 442 28.66 9.18 -6.97
C ILE A 442 30.16 9.40 -6.75
N ASP A 443 30.99 9.36 -7.79
CA ASP A 443 32.43 9.59 -7.72
C ASP A 443 32.80 10.98 -7.21
N THR A 444 31.94 11.96 -7.45
CA THR A 444 32.09 13.31 -6.91
C THR A 444 31.70 13.33 -5.44
N LEU A 445 30.54 12.75 -5.10
CA LEU A 445 30.01 12.71 -3.74
C LEU A 445 30.89 11.90 -2.77
N ASN A 446 31.50 10.80 -3.23
CA ASN A 446 32.43 9.97 -2.45
C ASN A 446 33.65 10.75 -1.92
N LYS A 447 33.98 11.91 -2.50
CA LYS A 447 35.10 12.78 -2.06
C LYS A 447 34.67 13.80 -1.01
N THR A 448 33.37 13.92 -0.74
CA THR A 448 32.76 15.06 -0.05
C THR A 448 32.31 14.69 1.36
N LYS A 449 32.26 15.68 2.26
CA LYS A 449 31.85 15.49 3.67
C LYS A 449 30.45 16.02 3.96
N TYR A 450 29.94 16.96 3.16
CA TYR A 450 28.57 17.43 3.24
C TYR A 450 28.11 18.01 1.91
N VAL A 451 26.79 18.08 1.75
CA VAL A 451 26.09 18.71 0.63
C VAL A 451 25.23 19.86 1.15
N GLU A 452 25.24 21.00 0.46
CA GLU A 452 24.26 22.06 0.63
C GLU A 452 23.20 21.97 -0.46
N VAL A 453 21.93 22.03 -0.06
CA VAL A 453 20.78 22.05 -0.96
C VAL A 453 19.98 23.32 -0.70
N LYS A 454 19.79 24.12 -1.73
CA LYS A 454 19.09 25.41 -1.64
C LYS A 454 17.91 25.48 -2.59
N GLY A 455 16.79 26.02 -2.12
CA GLY A 455 15.61 26.33 -2.92
C GLY A 455 15.76 27.62 -3.72
N MET A 456 14.90 27.78 -4.73
CA MET A 456 14.71 29.01 -5.50
C MET A 456 13.21 29.22 -5.80
N ASN A 457 12.86 30.32 -6.47
CA ASN A 457 11.49 30.60 -6.93
C ASN A 457 10.42 30.54 -5.80
N GLY A 458 10.79 31.00 -4.60
CA GLY A 458 9.90 30.99 -3.43
C GLY A 458 10.06 29.76 -2.54
N ASN A 459 10.75 28.72 -3.02
CA ASN A 459 11.16 27.60 -2.20
C ASN A 459 12.21 28.04 -1.16
N ARG A 460 11.97 27.72 0.11
CA ARG A 460 12.78 28.17 1.26
C ARG A 460 13.78 27.12 1.75
N THR A 461 14.02 26.06 0.98
CA THR A 461 14.96 25.01 1.37
C THR A 461 16.36 25.61 1.56
N ASP A 462 16.98 25.31 2.71
CA ASP A 462 18.38 25.60 3.02
C ASP A 462 18.85 24.47 3.95
N LEU A 463 19.33 23.40 3.34
CA LEU A 463 19.75 22.18 4.02
C LEU A 463 21.25 21.99 3.88
N ARG A 464 21.86 21.53 4.96
CA ARG A 464 23.18 20.91 4.97
C ARG A 464 23.01 19.45 5.35
N VAL A 465 23.42 18.54 4.47
CA VAL A 465 23.37 17.09 4.69
C VAL A 465 24.79 16.56 4.88
N ALA A 466 25.08 15.98 6.04
CA ALA A 466 26.36 15.36 6.34
C ALA A 466 26.47 13.98 5.69
N LEU A 467 27.61 13.69 5.08
CA LEU A 467 27.88 12.44 4.37
C LEU A 467 28.80 11.53 5.16
N TYR A 468 28.69 10.22 4.90
CA TYR A 468 29.48 9.20 5.57
C TYR A 468 30.98 9.37 5.28
N PRO A 469 31.87 9.29 6.29
CA PRO A 469 33.30 9.40 6.09
C PRO A 469 33.87 8.11 5.48
N ILE A 470 34.15 8.13 4.18
CA ILE A 470 34.76 6.99 3.48
C ILE A 470 36.16 6.69 4.02
N SER A 471 36.48 5.41 4.19
CA SER A 471 37.77 4.93 4.70
C SER A 471 38.67 4.42 3.58
N ASP A 472 38.11 3.71 2.60
CA ASP A 472 38.82 3.17 1.43
C ASP A 472 38.09 3.55 0.12
N PRO A 473 38.44 4.70 -0.50
CA PRO A 473 37.77 5.19 -1.72
C PRO A 473 37.78 4.25 -2.93
N GLU A 474 38.71 3.29 -2.96
CA GLU A 474 38.83 2.30 -4.03
C GLU A 474 37.90 1.10 -3.83
N LYS A 475 37.38 0.90 -2.61
CA LYS A 475 36.52 -0.25 -2.26
C LYS A 475 35.15 0.12 -1.74
N GLU A 476 34.94 1.36 -1.33
CA GLU A 476 33.72 1.82 -0.69
C GLU A 476 33.03 2.89 -1.55
N ALA A 477 31.71 2.95 -1.45
CA ALA A 477 30.89 4.02 -1.98
C ALA A 477 29.90 4.46 -0.90
N ILE A 478 29.56 5.74 -0.87
CA ILE A 478 28.56 6.26 0.06
C ILE A 478 27.17 6.38 -0.57
N PHE A 479 27.05 6.38 -1.89
CA PHE A 479 25.77 6.36 -2.60
C PHE A 479 25.58 5.06 -3.37
N GLU A 480 24.35 4.56 -3.38
CA GLU A 480 23.91 3.45 -4.24
C GLU A 480 23.47 3.98 -5.60
N ASN A 481 23.86 3.25 -6.65
CA ASN A 481 23.50 3.51 -8.04
C ASN A 481 22.17 2.82 -8.39
N CYS A 482 21.06 3.54 -8.22
CA CYS A 482 19.72 3.01 -8.45
C CYS A 482 19.31 3.18 -9.92
N VAL A 483 19.71 2.19 -10.72
CA VAL A 483 19.23 1.96 -12.07
C VAL A 483 17.99 1.06 -12.04
N ALA A 484 17.31 0.83 -13.17
CA ALA A 484 16.01 0.13 -13.26
C ALA A 484 16.08 -1.38 -12.98
N ASP A 485 16.65 -1.77 -11.84
CA ASP A 485 16.77 -3.14 -11.37
C ASP A 485 15.54 -3.56 -10.53
N VAL A 486 15.27 -2.91 -9.40
CA VAL A 486 14.15 -3.23 -8.51
C VAL A 486 13.07 -2.16 -8.57
N ASN A 487 13.45 -0.90 -8.83
CA ASN A 487 12.55 0.24 -8.97
C ASN A 487 12.57 0.69 -10.44
N ILE A 488 11.47 0.49 -11.16
CA ILE A 488 11.33 0.88 -12.57
C ILE A 488 10.36 2.06 -12.65
N PRO A 489 10.75 3.22 -13.23
CA PRO A 489 11.90 3.46 -14.10
C PRO A 489 13.22 3.79 -13.36
N VAL A 490 14.33 3.87 -14.12
CA VAL A 490 15.62 4.41 -13.65
C VAL A 490 15.41 5.78 -13.00
N GLY A 491 16.28 6.19 -12.07
CA GLY A 491 16.37 7.63 -11.86
C GLY A 491 16.94 8.20 -10.59
N GLU A 492 17.77 7.54 -9.80
CA GLU A 492 18.35 8.21 -8.62
C GLU A 492 19.71 7.66 -8.19
N VAL A 493 20.41 8.46 -7.39
CA VAL A 493 21.48 8.00 -6.50
C VAL A 493 21.07 8.34 -5.08
N PHE A 494 21.19 7.40 -4.15
CA PHE A 494 20.71 7.60 -2.77
C PHE A 494 21.70 7.10 -1.71
N THR A 495 21.57 7.63 -0.48
CA THR A 495 22.41 7.26 0.67
C THR A 495 21.63 7.38 1.99
N SER A 496 22.03 6.65 3.02
CA SER A 496 21.66 6.97 4.40
C SER A 496 22.58 8.08 4.92
N PRO A 497 22.06 9.30 5.20
CA PRO A 497 22.91 10.41 5.64
C PRO A 497 23.41 10.21 7.08
N VAL A 498 24.51 10.88 7.41
CA VAL A 498 24.96 11.01 8.80
C VAL A 498 24.04 12.02 9.49
N LEU A 499 23.44 11.63 10.62
CA LEU A 499 22.51 12.53 11.32
C LEU A 499 23.26 13.73 11.92
N GLU A 500 24.33 13.50 12.68
CA GLU A 500 25.14 14.59 13.26
C GLU A 500 25.69 15.54 12.18
N GLY A 501 25.40 16.83 12.31
CA GLY A 501 25.80 17.84 11.33
C GLY A 501 24.84 18.00 10.14
N THR A 502 23.80 17.16 10.01
CA THR A 502 22.69 17.37 9.07
C THR A 502 21.67 18.35 9.67
N ASN A 503 21.51 19.53 9.09
CA ASN A 503 20.72 20.61 9.67
C ASN A 503 20.06 21.47 8.59
N GLY A 504 18.97 22.15 8.95
CA GLY A 504 18.35 23.19 8.12
C GLY A 504 16.89 22.90 7.81
N LYS A 505 16.35 23.61 6.82
CA LYS A 505 14.93 23.58 6.47
C LYS A 505 14.72 22.91 5.13
N LEU A 506 13.86 21.90 5.09
CA LEU A 506 13.22 21.41 3.87
C LEU A 506 11.90 22.16 3.67
N HIS A 507 11.68 22.69 2.47
CA HIS A 507 10.41 23.31 2.09
C HIS A 507 9.99 22.81 0.71
N VAL A 508 8.72 22.44 0.55
CA VAL A 508 8.13 22.11 -0.76
C VAL A 508 6.81 22.86 -0.91
N SER A 509 6.65 23.61 -1.99
CA SER A 509 5.47 24.47 -2.17
C SER A 509 4.17 23.67 -2.26
N ARG A 510 4.22 22.49 -2.91
CA ARG A 510 3.12 21.57 -3.08
C ARG A 510 3.63 20.15 -3.30
N VAL A 511 3.16 19.18 -2.53
CA VAL A 511 3.57 17.77 -2.65
C VAL A 511 2.42 16.84 -2.33
N PHE A 512 2.41 15.65 -2.93
CA PHE A 512 1.44 14.59 -2.65
C PHE A 512 2.18 13.42 -2.00
N LEU A 513 1.83 13.09 -0.76
CA LEU A 513 2.44 12.01 0.02
C LEU A 513 1.33 11.06 0.46
N ASN A 514 1.41 9.77 0.13
CA ASN A 514 0.39 8.77 0.48
C ASN A 514 -1.04 9.20 0.08
N GLU A 515 -1.23 9.68 -1.15
CA GLU A 515 -2.49 10.20 -1.70
C GLU A 515 -3.01 11.50 -1.04
N LEU A 516 -2.28 12.04 -0.06
CA LEU A 516 -2.63 13.27 0.65
C LEU A 516 -1.83 14.46 0.10
N GLU A 517 -2.51 15.57 -0.13
CA GLU A 517 -1.91 16.79 -0.64
C GLU A 517 -1.42 17.69 0.50
N TYR A 518 -0.22 18.27 0.36
CA TYR A 518 0.36 19.22 1.31
C TYR A 518 0.69 20.53 0.62
N HIS A 519 0.31 21.64 1.24
CA HIS A 519 0.62 23.00 0.78
C HIS A 519 1.70 23.61 1.68
N ASN A 520 2.77 24.15 1.09
CA ASN A 520 3.93 24.73 1.78
C ASN A 520 4.43 23.84 2.95
N LEU A 521 4.68 22.55 2.66
CA LEU A 521 5.22 21.63 3.66
C LEU A 521 6.61 22.11 4.08
N GLU A 522 6.80 22.30 5.39
CA GLU A 522 8.09 22.65 5.99
C GLU A 522 8.50 21.62 7.04
N ILE A 523 9.77 21.23 7.01
CA ILE A 523 10.39 20.38 8.03
C ILE A 523 11.76 20.97 8.40
N ASP A 524 11.95 21.27 9.67
CA ASP A 524 13.22 21.73 10.21
C ASP A 524 13.99 20.55 10.83
N PHE A 525 15.26 20.41 10.47
CA PHE A 525 16.14 19.37 10.96
C PHE A 525 17.22 19.94 11.88
N GLN A 526 17.42 19.27 13.00
CA GLN A 526 18.55 19.45 13.89
C GLN A 526 19.27 18.12 14.10
N ASP A 527 20.54 18.06 13.71
CA ASP A 527 21.36 16.84 13.71
C ASP A 527 20.60 15.64 13.14
N GLY A 528 20.01 15.83 11.97
CA GLY A 528 19.30 14.83 11.19
C GLY A 528 17.95 14.41 11.77
N MET A 529 17.52 14.98 12.89
CA MET A 529 16.21 14.69 13.50
C MET A 529 15.23 15.84 13.21
N ILE A 530 13.95 15.51 12.99
CA ILE A 530 12.89 16.51 12.88
C ILE A 530 12.78 17.29 14.20
N ALA A 531 12.95 18.61 14.12
CA ALA A 531 12.88 19.55 15.23
C ALA A 531 11.57 20.37 15.23
N ASP A 532 11.07 20.74 14.05
CA ASP A 532 9.75 21.35 13.88
C ASP A 532 9.20 21.02 12.49
N TYR A 533 7.90 21.21 12.31
CA TYR A 533 7.21 20.99 11.05
C TYR A 533 5.90 21.78 10.98
N THR A 534 5.47 22.10 9.76
CA THR A 534 4.15 22.69 9.50
C THR A 534 3.75 22.55 8.03
N CYS A 535 2.51 22.88 7.72
CA CYS A 535 1.98 23.07 6.37
C CYS A 535 0.94 24.21 6.39
N THR A 536 0.32 24.50 5.26
CA THR A 536 -0.72 25.54 5.13
C THR A 536 -2.00 24.99 4.49
N ASN A 537 -2.34 23.73 4.78
CA ASN A 537 -3.56 23.07 4.32
C ASN A 537 -4.83 23.61 5.00
N PHE A 538 -4.70 24.06 6.25
CA PHE A 538 -5.79 24.55 7.08
C PHE A 538 -5.52 25.97 7.59
N ASP A 539 -6.55 26.66 8.07
CA ASP A 539 -6.45 28.02 8.61
C ASP A 539 -5.70 28.08 9.95
N SER A 540 -5.71 27.00 10.73
CA SER A 540 -5.07 26.88 12.04
C SER A 540 -3.69 26.21 11.96
N GLU A 541 -2.70 26.76 12.66
CA GLU A 541 -1.38 26.14 12.77
C GLU A 541 -1.45 24.79 13.50
N GLU A 542 -2.30 24.68 14.53
CA GLU A 542 -2.51 23.44 15.26
C GLU A 542 -3.06 22.32 14.37
N GLU A 543 -4.03 22.63 13.50
CA GLU A 543 -4.58 21.66 12.54
C GLU A 543 -3.52 21.24 11.51
N ASN A 544 -2.71 22.18 11.01
CA ASN A 544 -1.60 21.89 10.10
C ASN A 544 -0.56 20.97 10.76
N LYS A 545 -0.14 21.27 12.00
CA LYS A 545 0.81 20.40 12.72
C LYS A 545 0.20 19.04 13.03
N ALA A 546 -1.07 18.96 13.42
CA ALA A 546 -1.75 17.69 13.64
C ALA A 546 -1.78 16.84 12.36
N TYR A 547 -2.06 17.48 11.21
CA TYR A 547 -2.09 16.81 9.90
C TYR A 547 -0.73 16.22 9.51
N VAL A 548 0.35 16.97 9.68
CA VAL A 548 1.72 16.47 9.42
C VAL A 548 2.11 15.39 10.44
N LYS A 549 1.78 15.57 11.72
CA LYS A 549 2.09 14.57 12.77
C LYS A 549 1.43 13.22 12.49
N GLU A 550 0.15 13.23 12.11
CA GLU A 550 -0.61 12.00 11.84
C GLU A 550 -0.09 11.28 10.59
N ASN A 551 0.16 12.02 9.51
CA ASN A 551 0.29 11.43 8.18
C ASN A 551 1.74 11.36 7.65
N VAL A 552 2.64 12.22 8.14
CA VAL A 552 4.07 12.19 7.77
C VAL A 552 4.90 11.55 8.87
N LEU A 553 4.63 11.90 10.15
CA LEU A 553 5.36 11.34 11.30
C LEU A 553 4.74 10.06 11.85
N TYR A 554 3.57 9.63 11.37
CA TYR A 554 2.86 8.45 11.87
C TYR A 554 2.65 8.47 13.39
N ASN A 555 2.38 9.66 13.94
CA ASN A 555 2.23 9.96 15.36
C ASN A 555 3.50 9.82 16.23
N HIS A 556 4.67 9.57 15.63
CA HIS A 556 5.94 9.69 16.35
C HIS A 556 6.21 11.15 16.73
N ASP A 557 6.95 11.37 17.82
CA ASP A 557 7.29 12.72 18.27
C ASP A 557 8.37 13.37 17.40
N THR A 558 9.25 12.56 16.80
CA THR A 558 10.28 12.96 15.85
C THR A 558 10.67 11.76 14.99
N LEU A 559 11.25 12.00 13.81
CA LEU A 559 11.83 10.99 12.92
C LEU A 559 13.23 11.45 12.48
N PRO A 560 14.15 10.51 12.18
CA PRO A 560 15.42 10.85 11.53
C PRO A 560 15.23 11.08 10.02
N MET A 561 16.17 11.78 9.40
CA MET A 561 16.38 11.76 7.95
C MET A 561 16.98 10.40 7.58
N GLY A 562 16.14 9.53 7.01
CA GLY A 562 16.49 8.16 6.67
C GLY A 562 17.26 8.06 5.35
N GLU A 563 17.00 8.97 4.42
CA GLU A 563 17.58 8.98 3.08
C GLU A 563 17.86 10.40 2.60
N PHE A 564 18.94 10.55 1.84
CA PHE A 564 19.15 11.67 0.93
C PHE A 564 19.44 11.12 -0.47
N ALA A 565 18.75 11.64 -1.47
CA ALA A 565 18.89 11.20 -2.85
C ALA A 565 18.83 12.35 -3.86
N ILE A 566 19.42 12.09 -5.02
CA ILE A 566 19.37 12.99 -6.17
C ILE A 566 18.67 12.25 -7.31
N GLY A 567 17.40 12.58 -7.53
CA GLY A 567 16.67 12.16 -8.72
C GLY A 567 17.34 12.70 -9.98
N THR A 568 17.39 11.88 -11.02
CA THR A 568 18.06 12.10 -12.31
C THR A 568 17.11 11.90 -13.49
N ASN A 569 15.84 11.56 -13.27
CA ASN A 569 14.89 11.28 -14.33
C ASN A 569 14.18 12.57 -14.79
N THR A 570 14.92 13.41 -15.51
CA THR A 570 14.42 14.66 -16.09
C THR A 570 13.38 14.41 -17.20
N THR A 571 13.41 13.25 -17.85
CA THR A 571 12.38 12.82 -18.82
C THR A 571 11.03 12.61 -18.12
N ALA A 572 11.01 11.95 -16.96
CA ALA A 572 9.80 11.78 -16.16
C ALA A 572 9.27 13.12 -15.67
N TYR A 573 10.14 14.00 -15.18
CA TYR A 573 9.77 15.36 -14.77
C TYR A 573 9.13 16.16 -15.91
N MET A 574 9.72 16.13 -17.12
CA MET A 574 9.18 16.87 -18.27
C MET A 574 7.91 16.23 -18.83
N THR A 575 7.77 14.90 -18.73
CA THR A 575 6.51 14.19 -19.02
C THR A 575 5.41 14.65 -18.06
N ALA A 576 5.72 14.73 -16.76
CA ALA A 576 4.79 15.22 -15.74
C ALA A 576 4.32 16.65 -16.04
N LYS A 577 5.23 17.52 -16.47
CA LYS A 577 4.90 18.90 -16.88
C LYS A 577 4.08 18.96 -18.16
N LYS A 578 4.43 18.18 -19.17
CA LYS A 578 3.73 18.15 -20.48
C LYS A 578 2.25 17.84 -20.32
N TYR A 579 1.91 16.85 -19.49
CA TYR A 579 0.52 16.42 -19.28
C TYR A 579 -0.10 16.97 -18.00
N ASN A 580 0.63 17.75 -17.20
CA ASN A 580 0.19 18.25 -15.89
C ASN A 580 -0.27 17.12 -14.95
N ILE A 581 0.57 16.10 -14.79
CA ILE A 581 0.27 14.87 -14.03
C ILE A 581 1.25 14.61 -12.88
N ALA A 582 2.05 15.61 -12.49
CA ALA A 582 3.03 15.45 -11.40
C ALA A 582 2.39 15.01 -10.08
N ASN A 583 1.18 15.51 -9.78
CA ASN A 583 0.39 15.13 -8.62
C ASN A 583 -0.26 13.75 -8.71
N LEU A 584 -0.18 13.11 -9.88
CA LEU A 584 -0.76 11.79 -10.13
C LEU A 584 0.31 10.71 -10.20
N PHE A 585 1.60 11.06 -10.19
CA PHE A 585 2.66 10.07 -10.18
C PHE A 585 2.72 9.33 -8.83
N PRO A 586 2.95 8.01 -8.85
CA PRO A 586 3.25 7.29 -7.63
C PRO A 586 4.63 7.74 -7.13
N ILE A 587 4.88 7.56 -5.82
CA ILE A 587 6.16 7.93 -5.19
C ILE A 587 7.34 7.34 -5.97
N LEU A 588 7.22 6.09 -6.43
CA LEU A 588 8.18 5.39 -7.28
C LEU A 588 8.71 6.22 -8.47
N ILE A 589 7.84 6.99 -9.13
CA ILE A 589 8.23 7.86 -10.25
C ILE A 589 8.56 9.26 -9.72
N ALA A 590 7.76 9.80 -8.80
CA ALA A 590 7.88 11.16 -8.30
C ALA A 590 9.25 11.43 -7.65
N GLU A 591 9.77 10.49 -6.85
CA GLU A 591 11.08 10.60 -6.18
C GLU A 591 12.23 10.82 -7.18
N LYS A 592 12.11 10.26 -8.38
CA LYS A 592 13.13 10.35 -9.44
C LYS A 592 13.11 11.68 -10.19
N THR A 593 12.15 12.57 -9.91
CA THR A 593 11.93 13.85 -10.60
C THR A 593 12.57 15.07 -9.93
N GLY A 594 13.45 14.86 -8.96
CA GLY A 594 14.21 15.90 -8.26
C GLY A 594 15.01 15.31 -7.09
N PRO A 595 15.78 16.10 -6.33
CA PRO A 595 16.33 15.61 -5.06
C PRO A 595 15.21 15.36 -4.06
N HIS A 596 15.32 14.28 -3.31
CA HIS A 596 14.37 13.92 -2.26
C HIS A 596 15.05 13.52 -0.96
N PHE A 597 14.26 13.59 0.10
CA PHE A 597 14.68 13.31 1.47
C PHE A 597 13.61 12.47 2.13
N ALA A 598 14.00 11.30 2.64
CA ALA A 598 13.07 10.47 3.39
C ALA A 598 13.11 10.80 4.87
N VAL A 599 11.94 10.93 5.50
CA VAL A 599 11.81 10.95 6.96
C VAL A 599 11.35 9.58 7.46
N GLY A 600 12.02 9.06 8.49
CA GLY A 600 11.78 7.73 9.04
C GLY A 600 12.98 6.79 8.93
N ASP A 601 12.71 5.51 8.74
CA ASP A 601 13.73 4.46 8.64
C ASP A 601 14.64 4.66 7.41
N THR A 602 15.85 4.12 7.43
CA THR A 602 16.72 4.12 6.24
C THR A 602 16.13 3.21 5.16
N CYS A 603 16.47 3.45 3.88
CA CYS A 603 16.09 2.57 2.75
C CYS A 603 16.58 1.13 2.94
N TYR A 604 17.64 0.97 3.74
CA TYR A 604 18.23 -0.31 4.11
C TYR A 604 17.61 -0.93 5.35
N SER A 605 16.48 -0.42 5.87
CA SER A 605 15.82 -0.95 7.07
C SER A 605 15.76 -2.47 7.07
N ARG A 606 16.42 -3.09 8.06
CA ARG A 606 16.56 -4.55 8.27
C ARG A 606 17.39 -5.29 7.22
N SER A 607 18.17 -4.55 6.44
CA SER A 607 19.15 -5.04 5.47
C SER A 607 20.49 -4.31 5.59
N GLU A 608 20.69 -3.52 6.64
CA GLU A 608 21.89 -2.68 6.83
C GLU A 608 23.16 -3.51 6.93
N ASP A 609 23.06 -4.75 7.40
CA ASP A 609 24.20 -5.67 7.52
C ASP A 609 24.43 -6.51 6.24
N VAL A 610 23.55 -6.42 5.23
CA VAL A 610 23.71 -7.07 3.92
C VAL A 610 24.69 -6.27 3.06
N ARG A 611 25.72 -6.91 2.52
CA ARG A 611 26.66 -6.24 1.61
C ARG A 611 26.03 -6.03 0.25
N VAL A 612 25.99 -4.77 -0.19
CA VAL A 612 25.50 -4.35 -1.50
C VAL A 612 26.63 -3.63 -2.21
N TYR A 613 26.71 -3.79 -3.53
CA TYR A 613 27.80 -3.28 -4.35
C TYR A 613 27.23 -2.51 -5.53
N ASN A 614 27.86 -1.39 -5.88
CA ASN A 614 27.65 -0.73 -7.16
C ASN A 614 28.28 -1.55 -8.29
N GLU A 615 27.98 -1.19 -9.54
CA GLU A 615 28.43 -1.90 -10.74
C GLU A 615 29.97 -1.90 -10.90
N ASP A 616 30.64 -0.92 -10.32
CA ASP A 616 32.10 -0.83 -10.25
C ASP A 616 32.75 -1.75 -9.21
N GLY A 617 31.94 -2.45 -8.40
CA GLY A 617 32.38 -3.37 -7.35
C GLY A 617 32.69 -2.71 -6.00
N ARG A 618 32.45 -1.41 -5.82
CA ARG A 618 32.57 -0.74 -4.52
C ARG A 618 31.39 -1.09 -3.61
N GLU A 619 31.67 -1.44 -2.37
CA GLU A 619 30.67 -1.73 -1.34
C GLU A 619 30.00 -0.45 -0.88
N ILE A 620 28.67 -0.44 -0.85
CA ILE A 620 27.92 0.67 -0.30
C ILE A 620 27.97 0.59 1.23
N VAL A 621 28.63 1.55 1.87
CA VAL A 621 28.89 1.52 3.32
C VAL A 621 27.91 2.37 4.14
N ALA A 622 27.32 3.40 3.53
CA ALA A 622 26.40 4.33 4.19
C ALA A 622 24.96 3.78 4.21
N LYS A 623 24.75 2.70 4.97
CA LYS A 623 23.45 2.01 5.07
C LYS A 623 22.70 2.27 6.37
N ASP A 624 23.43 2.55 7.46
CA ASP A 624 22.86 2.89 8.75
C ASP A 624 23.24 4.32 9.20
N ASN A 625 22.50 4.81 10.18
CA ASN A 625 22.72 6.09 10.84
C ASN A 625 22.68 5.88 12.36
N SER A 626 22.87 6.93 13.16
CA SER A 626 22.96 6.77 14.62
C SER A 626 21.68 6.23 15.28
N VAL A 627 20.52 6.36 14.62
CA VAL A 627 19.25 5.78 15.08
C VAL A 627 19.10 4.32 14.63
N SER A 628 19.27 4.00 13.34
CA SER A 628 19.18 2.60 12.87
C SER A 628 20.32 1.71 13.39
N ALA A 629 21.45 2.29 13.81
CA ALA A 629 22.51 1.59 14.53
C ALA A 629 22.06 1.04 15.90
N LEU A 630 21.00 1.62 16.50
CA LEU A 630 20.41 1.10 17.74
C LEU A 630 19.88 -0.33 17.57
N ARG A 631 19.71 -0.85 16.35
CA ARG A 631 19.35 -2.26 16.11
C ARG A 631 20.30 -3.25 16.79
N LYS A 632 21.55 -2.82 17.04
CA LYS A 632 22.60 -3.62 17.69
C LYS A 632 22.51 -3.59 19.23
N THR A 633 21.84 -2.59 19.82
CA THR A 633 21.85 -2.32 21.27
C THR A 633 20.45 -2.20 21.89
N ASP A 634 19.53 -1.49 21.23
CA ASP A 634 18.12 -1.31 21.57
C ASP A 634 17.24 -1.36 20.30
N PRO A 635 16.92 -2.56 19.77
CA PRO A 635 16.16 -2.72 18.53
C PRO A 635 14.80 -2.03 18.52
N SER A 636 14.20 -1.81 19.69
CA SER A 636 12.89 -1.16 19.83
C SER A 636 12.88 0.32 19.44
N LYS A 637 14.06 0.94 19.34
CA LYS A 637 14.25 2.36 18.97
C LYS A 637 14.88 2.55 17.60
N ALA A 638 15.21 1.47 16.90
CA ALA A 638 15.93 1.53 15.64
C ALA A 638 15.02 1.70 14.43
N TYR A 639 13.75 1.28 14.56
CA TYR A 639 12.79 1.20 13.46
C TYR A 639 11.45 1.82 13.85
N PHE A 640 11.00 2.77 13.04
CA PHE A 640 9.72 3.49 13.15
C PHE A 640 8.63 2.88 12.27
N ALA A 641 9.01 1.99 11.34
CA ALA A 641 8.14 1.35 10.35
C ALA A 641 7.45 2.34 9.40
N CYS A 642 8.15 3.44 9.10
CA CYS A 642 7.75 4.44 8.13
C CYS A 642 8.98 4.94 7.37
N HIS A 643 8.77 5.33 6.12
CA HIS A 643 9.76 5.94 5.24
C HIS A 643 8.95 6.78 4.24
N THR A 644 9.09 8.10 4.30
CA THR A 644 8.28 9.02 3.49
C THR A 644 9.20 9.95 2.71
N ASP A 645 9.27 9.75 1.40
CA ASP A 645 10.06 10.53 0.46
C ASP A 645 9.41 11.88 0.13
N ILE A 646 10.19 12.96 0.28
CA ILE A 646 9.74 14.32 0.01
C ILE A 646 10.66 14.93 -1.04
N THR A 647 10.14 15.10 -2.25
CA THR A 647 10.89 15.57 -3.43
C THR A 647 10.77 17.08 -3.63
N ILE A 648 11.89 17.74 -3.91
CA ILE A 648 11.91 19.13 -4.37
C ILE A 648 11.87 19.15 -5.91
N PRO A 649 10.86 19.78 -6.54
CA PRO A 649 10.81 19.92 -8.00
C PRO A 649 12.02 20.67 -8.56
N TYR A 650 12.52 20.30 -9.75
CA TYR A 650 13.69 20.96 -10.35
C TYR A 650 13.51 22.47 -10.56
N ASP A 651 12.30 22.96 -10.84
CA ASP A 651 12.04 24.40 -11.00
C ASP A 651 11.97 25.17 -9.66
N GLU A 652 11.95 24.47 -8.54
CA GLU A 652 12.09 25.02 -7.20
C GLU A 652 13.50 24.82 -6.63
N LEU A 653 14.37 24.08 -7.31
CA LEU A 653 15.71 23.74 -6.85
C LEU A 653 16.74 24.79 -7.30
N GLY A 654 17.26 25.55 -6.34
CA GLY A 654 18.29 26.56 -6.56
C GLY A 654 19.66 25.95 -6.82
N SER A 655 20.16 25.10 -5.92
CA SER A 655 21.44 24.43 -6.12
C SER A 655 21.61 23.16 -5.27
N ILE A 656 22.48 22.26 -5.74
CA ILE A 656 23.08 21.17 -4.97
C ILE A 656 24.60 21.32 -5.09
N ILE A 657 25.26 21.61 -3.97
CA ILE A 657 26.70 21.88 -3.93
C ILE A 657 27.35 20.98 -2.88
N ALA A 658 28.30 20.16 -3.29
CA ALA A 658 29.04 19.27 -2.41
C ALA A 658 30.41 19.84 -2.03
N TYR A 659 30.84 19.61 -0.80
CA TYR A 659 32.07 20.17 -0.24
C TYR A 659 32.96 19.08 0.35
N ASP A 660 34.24 19.08 0.00
CA ASP A 660 35.22 18.14 0.57
C ASP A 660 35.87 18.64 1.87
N GLN A 661 36.79 17.85 2.40
CA GLN A 661 37.51 18.19 3.63
C GLN A 661 38.41 19.43 3.47
N ALA A 662 38.96 19.65 2.27
CA ALA A 662 39.82 20.79 1.95
C ALA A 662 39.04 22.08 1.63
N GLY A 663 37.71 21.97 1.48
CA GLY A 663 36.84 23.08 1.13
C GLY A 663 36.71 23.30 -0.39
N ASN A 664 37.14 22.34 -1.22
CA ASN A 664 36.81 22.39 -2.64
C ASN A 664 35.31 22.20 -2.83
N VAL A 665 34.79 22.84 -3.88
CA VAL A 665 33.37 22.99 -4.14
C VAL A 665 33.04 22.28 -5.45
N TYR A 666 32.04 21.41 -5.41
CA TYR A 666 31.54 20.68 -6.57
C TYR A 666 30.07 21.01 -6.75
N THR A 667 29.73 21.72 -7.82
CA THR A 667 28.33 22.06 -8.12
C THR A 667 27.73 20.93 -8.96
N ILE A 668 26.70 20.27 -8.43
CA ILE A 668 26.02 19.17 -9.10
C ILE A 668 24.85 19.73 -9.92
N ILE A 669 24.03 20.56 -9.26
CA ILE A 669 22.88 21.23 -9.88
C ILE A 669 22.96 22.73 -9.58
N GLU A 670 22.63 23.54 -10.58
CA GLU A 670 22.46 24.99 -10.48
C GLU A 670 21.19 25.38 -11.25
N LYS A 671 20.27 26.08 -10.59
CA LYS A 671 18.97 26.53 -11.13
C LYS A 671 18.17 25.40 -11.79
N GLY A 672 18.07 24.27 -11.10
CA GLY A 672 17.34 23.10 -11.56
C GLY A 672 18.01 22.30 -12.69
N ARG A 673 19.24 22.64 -13.08
CA ARG A 673 19.95 22.00 -14.19
C ARG A 673 21.24 21.33 -13.73
N PHE A 674 21.54 20.18 -14.29
CA PHE A 674 22.77 19.45 -14.02
C PHE A 674 23.97 20.18 -14.65
N VAL A 675 24.99 20.49 -13.86
CA VAL A 675 26.19 21.25 -14.31
C VAL A 675 27.50 20.53 -14.04
N LEU A 676 27.45 19.37 -13.37
CA LEU A 676 28.61 18.53 -13.16
C LEU A 676 29.07 17.90 -14.48
N GLU A 677 30.37 17.86 -14.70
CA GLU A 677 30.94 17.19 -15.88
C GLU A 677 30.47 15.74 -15.97
N GLY A 678 29.97 15.33 -17.13
CA GLY A 678 29.45 13.98 -17.39
C GLY A 678 27.95 13.81 -17.12
N THR A 679 27.25 14.87 -16.70
CA THR A 679 25.80 14.85 -16.42
C THR A 679 24.96 15.64 -17.43
N GLU A 680 25.59 16.17 -18.48
CA GLU A 680 24.98 17.12 -19.43
C GLU A 680 23.79 16.52 -20.17
N GLU A 681 23.82 15.22 -20.47
CA GLU A 681 22.75 14.50 -21.15
C GLU A 681 21.43 14.51 -20.39
N LEU A 682 21.46 14.61 -19.05
CA LEU A 682 20.25 14.74 -18.23
C LEU A 682 19.51 16.06 -18.50
N ASN A 683 20.17 17.05 -19.12
CA ASN A 683 19.52 18.31 -19.44
C ASN A 683 18.73 18.29 -20.75
N ALA A 684 18.94 17.28 -21.61
CA ALA A 684 18.30 17.23 -22.92
C ALA A 684 16.76 17.29 -22.86
N PRO A 685 16.06 16.66 -21.89
CA PRO A 685 14.60 16.78 -21.79
C PRO A 685 14.10 18.19 -21.46
N PHE A 686 14.93 19.05 -20.86
CA PHE A 686 14.54 20.43 -20.54
C PHE A 686 14.62 21.39 -21.74
N ASP A 687 15.33 20.99 -22.81
CA ASP A 687 15.63 21.79 -24.00
C ASP A 687 14.76 21.39 -25.20
#